data_AF-A0AA35QYG6-F1
#
_entry.id   AF-A0AA35QYG6-F1
#
_cell.length_a   1.000
_cell.length_b   1.000
_cell.length_c   1.000
_cell.angle_alpha   90.00
_cell.angle_beta   90.00
_cell.angle_gamma   90.00
#
_symmetry.space_group_name_H-M   'P 1'
#
loop_
_entity.id
_entity.type
_entity.pdbx_description
1 polymer ?
#
loop_
_entity_poly.entity_id
_entity_poly.type
_entity_poly.pdbx_seq_one_letter_code
_entity_poly.pdbx_strand_id
1 'polypeptide(L)'
;MGKLNVTLLRYLSREDFRVLTAVEMGMKNHEVVPGSLISSIAGVKPGECLKILRNLAKHRLVCYEHKKSCGYRLTFLGYDYLALKALANRDVLYSIGSMIGVGKESDVYVVANASGKLFALKVHRLGRTSFRKLKEKRDYHRHRHATSWIYLSRLAAMKEFAYMKALHDRSFPVPVPIDFNRHCVVMELVDGFPLNNIQTVGDVPTLYSSLMDIVVRLATHGLIHCDYNQFNILVNERGKPTLIDFPQMVSTSHLNAQSYFDRDVTCIRDYFKRKFGYESELYPTFDDIRVTENVDTEVSASGFTREMEDTLLEEVTGCVESESGEEGEDEEGEEREEGEVCDYATGESEEKGEDENLSGSEKEEDVEKSAEFSKVQRNKSQKSLQLTLVMVPVRVQSQVLTPLLRQLAISMGTERRCPDTLVHEWGSAMLLRCAFSLFHQQSSRVVLVRAMSGAKSYSSSELLINDGKYSWLRNLGLQEQNPGVYDGTWHANGPTVTSFCPSNGKPIAHIQEGSVEDYRQVVQKAHEAWKTWREVPGPKRGEVVRQIGQALRDNLDDLGRLVSLEVGKIYPEGVGEVQEYVDICDYAVGLSRMLGGSIMPSERPGHALMEQWNPLGLVGIITAFNFPVAPFGWNHAIAMVCGNCTLWKGAPSTPLSSIAVSKIVGRVLEANDMPAAVCTNVGQKVGVMVQERFGKKILELGGNNAIVVAADADIDMVVRSTLFAAVGTAGQRCTTARRLIVHESVHDKVVERLKKAYSQVKIGDPLEEGTLYGPLHSEAAVEGYDNAISEIKSQNGTIVYGGKRIDRPGHYVEPTLVTGLAHDSPIVQRETFAPILYVVKFTGGIDEAIAWNNEVEQGLTSSIFTASLENVFRWLGPAGSDCGIVNVNIPTSGAEIGGAFGGEKATGGGRESGSDAWKQYMRRSTCTINYSKELPLAQGIKFE
;
A
#
# COMPACT_ATOMS: atom_id res chain seq x y z
N MET A 1 -8.84 2.77 -12.10
CA MET A 1 -9.75 3.19 -13.19
C MET A 1 -10.98 3.85 -12.58
N GLY A 2 -11.55 4.88 -13.22
CA GLY A 2 -12.71 5.61 -12.69
C GLY A 2 -14.05 5.01 -13.08
N LYS A 3 -15.09 5.29 -12.29
CA LYS A 3 -16.50 5.03 -12.62
C LYS A 3 -16.88 5.78 -13.90
N LEU A 4 -17.67 5.17 -14.79
CA LEU A 4 -18.17 5.84 -16.00
C LEU A 4 -18.93 7.11 -15.61
N ASN A 5 -18.38 8.27 -15.98
CA ASN A 5 -18.99 9.57 -15.76
C ASN A 5 -19.31 10.17 -17.13
N VAL A 6 -20.61 10.34 -17.40
CA VAL A 6 -21.13 10.80 -18.70
C VAL A 6 -21.58 12.26 -18.70
N THR A 7 -21.28 13.01 -17.63
CA THR A 7 -21.68 14.40 -17.47
C THR A 7 -21.18 15.29 -18.62
N LEU A 8 -19.99 14.99 -19.16
CA LEU A 8 -19.41 15.77 -20.26
C LEU A 8 -20.08 15.48 -21.61
N LEU A 9 -20.81 14.37 -21.77
CA LEU A 9 -21.48 14.01 -23.03
C LEU A 9 -22.54 15.05 -23.44
N ARG A 10 -23.05 15.83 -22.47
CA ARG A 10 -23.96 16.97 -22.67
C ARG A 10 -23.28 18.24 -23.21
N TYR A 11 -21.96 18.35 -23.05
CA TYR A 11 -21.19 19.56 -23.33
C TYR A 11 -20.21 19.41 -24.50
N LEU A 12 -20.00 18.18 -25.01
CA LEU A 12 -19.21 17.93 -26.21
C LEU A 12 -19.99 18.30 -27.46
N SER A 13 -19.37 19.10 -28.32
CA SER A 13 -19.90 19.50 -29.62
C SER A 13 -19.80 18.39 -30.67
N ARG A 14 -20.43 18.58 -31.83
CA ARG A 14 -20.25 17.70 -33.00
C ARG A 14 -18.79 17.65 -33.46
N GLU A 15 -18.01 18.70 -33.25
CA GLU A 15 -16.60 18.77 -33.64
C GLU A 15 -15.69 18.03 -32.65
N ASP A 16 -15.98 18.09 -31.34
CA ASP A 16 -15.31 17.27 -30.33
C ASP A 16 -15.43 15.78 -30.67
N PHE A 17 -16.62 15.32 -31.06
CA PHE A 17 -16.84 13.94 -31.50
C PHE A 17 -16.15 13.62 -32.83
N ARG A 18 -16.13 14.54 -33.82
CA ARG A 18 -15.35 14.35 -35.06
C ARG A 18 -13.86 14.16 -34.77
N VAL A 19 -13.29 14.96 -33.87
CA VAL A 19 -11.88 14.85 -33.48
C VAL A 19 -11.62 13.56 -32.68
N LEU A 20 -12.52 13.14 -31.79
CA LEU A 20 -12.41 11.84 -31.11
C LEU A 20 -12.43 10.66 -32.11
N THR A 21 -13.33 10.68 -33.09
CA THR A 21 -13.38 9.67 -34.16
C THR A 21 -12.13 9.71 -35.04
N ALA A 22 -11.58 10.90 -35.32
CA ALA A 22 -10.32 11.02 -36.06
C ALA A 22 -9.11 10.44 -35.30
N VAL A 23 -9.08 10.55 -33.95
CA VAL A 23 -8.09 9.86 -33.12
C VAL A 23 -8.28 8.35 -33.18
N GLU A 24 -9.52 7.85 -33.05
CA GLU A 24 -9.84 6.43 -33.19
C GLU A 24 -9.42 5.85 -34.56
N MET A 25 -9.73 6.57 -35.66
CA MET A 25 -9.37 6.17 -37.01
C MET A 25 -7.85 6.18 -37.23
N GLY A 26 -7.15 7.21 -36.75
CA GLY A 26 -5.69 7.27 -36.82
C GLY A 26 -5.00 6.18 -35.97
N MET A 27 -5.67 5.70 -34.92
CA MET A 27 -5.18 4.61 -34.06
C MET A 27 -5.21 3.22 -34.71
N LYS A 28 -5.77 3.07 -35.91
CA LYS A 28 -5.63 1.85 -36.72
C LYS A 28 -4.16 1.54 -37.03
N ASN A 29 -3.44 2.56 -37.52
CA ASN A 29 -2.08 2.41 -38.04
C ASN A 29 -1.00 3.03 -37.13
N HIS A 30 -1.40 3.70 -36.04
CA HIS A 30 -0.47 4.36 -35.12
C HIS A 30 -0.86 4.15 -33.64
N GLU A 31 0.06 3.70 -32.79
CA GLU A 31 -0.19 3.63 -31.34
C GLU A 31 -0.46 5.03 -30.73
N VAL A 32 0.18 6.06 -31.30
CA VAL A 32 0.05 7.48 -30.95
C VAL A 32 -0.09 8.29 -32.24
N VAL A 33 -1.21 8.99 -32.41
CA VAL A 33 -1.60 9.66 -33.67
C VAL A 33 -1.12 11.12 -33.69
N PRO A 34 -0.36 11.55 -34.71
CA PRO A 34 0.07 12.95 -34.83
C PRO A 34 -1.09 13.95 -34.96
N GLY A 35 -0.96 15.13 -34.35
CA GLY A 35 -2.00 16.18 -34.39
C GLY A 35 -2.37 16.66 -35.80
N SER A 36 -1.41 16.63 -36.74
CA SER A 36 -1.62 16.92 -38.16
C SER A 36 -2.50 15.87 -38.85
N LEU A 37 -2.25 14.58 -38.57
CA LEU A 37 -3.04 13.47 -39.11
C LEU A 37 -4.48 13.51 -38.57
N ILE A 38 -4.65 13.76 -37.27
CA ILE A 38 -5.99 13.92 -36.66
C ILE A 38 -6.75 15.10 -37.30
N SER A 39 -6.07 16.23 -37.52
CA SER A 39 -6.65 17.41 -38.18
C SER A 39 -7.10 17.12 -39.62
N SER A 40 -6.31 16.33 -40.36
CA SER A 40 -6.64 15.87 -41.71
C SER A 40 -7.87 14.96 -41.72
N ILE A 41 -7.86 13.88 -40.92
CA ILE A 41 -8.97 12.91 -40.83
C ILE A 41 -10.25 13.58 -40.32
N ALA A 42 -10.16 14.50 -39.35
CA ALA A 42 -11.32 15.20 -38.82
C ALA A 42 -11.93 16.20 -39.82
N GLY A 43 -11.16 16.68 -40.81
CA GLY A 43 -11.53 17.81 -41.66
C GLY A 43 -11.71 19.11 -40.86
N VAL A 44 -10.80 19.38 -39.92
CA VAL A 44 -10.80 20.54 -39.00
C VAL A 44 -9.45 21.24 -39.08
N LYS A 45 -9.42 22.59 -39.06
CA LYS A 45 -8.17 23.37 -39.19
C LYS A 45 -7.15 23.00 -38.09
N PRO A 46 -5.84 22.89 -38.37
CA PRO A 46 -4.86 22.38 -37.41
C PRO A 46 -4.84 23.08 -36.04
N GLY A 47 -4.93 24.41 -36.00
CA GLY A 47 -4.96 25.17 -34.73
C GLY A 47 -6.23 24.95 -33.91
N GLU A 48 -7.36 24.71 -34.58
CA GLU A 48 -8.66 24.43 -33.96
C GLU A 48 -8.72 22.97 -33.46
N CYS A 49 -8.25 22.03 -34.28
CA CYS A 49 -8.06 20.64 -33.90
C CYS A 49 -7.16 20.51 -32.66
N LEU A 50 -6.06 21.26 -32.59
CA LEU A 50 -5.16 21.27 -31.42
C LEU A 50 -5.85 21.85 -30.17
N LYS A 51 -6.70 22.88 -30.32
CA LYS A 51 -7.51 23.43 -29.22
C LYS A 51 -8.50 22.39 -28.68
N ILE A 52 -9.20 21.68 -29.57
CA ILE A 52 -10.13 20.59 -29.24
C ILE A 52 -9.36 19.45 -28.54
N LEU A 53 -8.25 18.97 -29.11
CA LEU A 53 -7.43 17.90 -28.53
C LEU A 53 -6.90 18.24 -27.12
N ARG A 54 -6.48 19.49 -26.89
CA ARG A 54 -6.10 19.96 -25.54
C ARG A 54 -7.29 19.95 -24.57
N ASN A 55 -8.50 20.27 -25.04
CA ASN A 55 -9.71 20.23 -24.20
C ASN A 55 -10.11 18.79 -23.86
N LEU A 56 -10.14 17.90 -24.86
CA LEU A 56 -10.38 16.47 -24.70
C LEU A 56 -9.35 15.81 -23.76
N ALA A 57 -8.08 16.26 -23.81
CA ALA A 57 -7.02 15.79 -22.92
C ALA A 57 -7.23 16.21 -21.45
N LYS A 58 -7.65 17.46 -21.19
CA LYS A 58 -8.05 17.91 -19.83
C LYS A 58 -9.14 17.02 -19.23
N HIS A 59 -10.09 16.60 -20.07
CA HIS A 59 -11.17 15.69 -19.69
C HIS A 59 -10.80 14.20 -19.73
N ARG A 60 -9.53 13.86 -20.00
CA ARG A 60 -9.00 12.49 -20.08
C ARG A 60 -9.70 11.61 -21.11
N LEU A 61 -10.30 12.19 -22.15
CA LEU A 61 -10.90 11.47 -23.28
C LEU A 61 -9.82 11.05 -24.31
N VAL A 62 -8.76 11.85 -24.42
CA VAL A 62 -7.51 11.48 -25.09
C VAL A 62 -6.34 11.66 -24.13
N CYS A 63 -5.22 10.99 -24.42
CA CYS A 63 -3.94 11.15 -23.75
C CYS A 63 -2.91 11.66 -24.76
N TYR A 64 -2.07 12.61 -24.37
CA TYR A 64 -0.97 13.12 -25.18
C TYR A 64 0.34 12.45 -24.73
N GLU A 65 1.12 11.92 -25.67
CA GLU A 65 2.39 11.26 -25.37
C GLU A 65 3.59 11.95 -26.02
N HIS A 66 4.71 11.96 -25.27
CA HIS A 66 5.97 12.62 -25.60
C HIS A 66 7.09 11.64 -26.04
N LYS A 67 6.74 10.41 -26.43
CA LYS A 67 7.71 9.43 -26.96
C LYS A 67 8.08 9.75 -28.42
N LYS A 68 8.89 8.88 -29.06
CA LYS A 68 9.54 9.10 -30.38
C LYS A 68 8.65 9.72 -31.48
N SER A 69 7.33 9.52 -31.45
CA SER A 69 6.34 10.30 -32.19
C SER A 69 5.39 11.05 -31.23
N CYS A 70 5.48 12.39 -31.22
CA CYS A 70 4.57 13.23 -30.43
C CYS A 70 3.15 13.20 -31.00
N GLY A 71 2.15 12.87 -30.16
CA GLY A 71 0.76 12.80 -30.62
C GLY A 71 -0.24 12.40 -29.54
N TYR A 72 -1.45 12.06 -29.97
CA TYR A 72 -2.58 11.74 -29.11
C TYR A 72 -3.07 10.30 -29.32
N ARG A 73 -3.53 9.67 -28.25
CA ARG A 73 -4.26 8.39 -28.30
C ARG A 73 -5.55 8.46 -27.50
N LEU A 74 -6.51 7.63 -27.88
CA LEU A 74 -7.79 7.50 -27.20
C LEU A 74 -7.61 6.81 -25.83
N THR A 75 -8.38 7.24 -24.83
CA THR A 75 -8.47 6.53 -23.55
C THR A 75 -9.70 5.61 -23.53
N PHE A 76 -9.78 4.72 -22.54
CA PHE A 76 -11.01 3.97 -22.25
C PHE A 76 -12.25 4.88 -22.15
N LEU A 77 -12.11 6.06 -21.52
CA LEU A 77 -13.23 7.00 -21.35
C LEU A 77 -13.59 7.71 -22.67
N GLY A 78 -12.60 8.03 -23.52
CA GLY A 78 -12.88 8.54 -24.88
C GLY A 78 -13.62 7.53 -25.75
N TYR A 79 -13.23 6.26 -25.64
CA TYR A 79 -13.89 5.15 -26.36
C TYR A 79 -15.30 4.90 -25.85
N ASP A 80 -15.53 4.94 -24.53
CA ASP A 80 -16.88 4.93 -23.93
C ASP A 80 -17.75 6.02 -24.55
N TYR A 81 -17.27 7.26 -24.57
CA TYR A 81 -18.02 8.41 -25.07
C TYR A 81 -18.42 8.27 -26.54
N LEU A 82 -17.53 7.74 -27.38
CA LEU A 82 -17.82 7.43 -28.79
C LEU A 82 -18.91 6.35 -28.93
N ALA A 83 -18.83 5.27 -28.15
CA ALA A 83 -19.82 4.20 -28.15
C ALA A 83 -21.20 4.68 -27.70
N LEU A 84 -21.25 5.40 -26.57
CA LEU A 84 -22.48 5.95 -26.01
C LEU A 84 -23.12 7.01 -26.92
N LYS A 85 -22.31 7.83 -27.60
CA LYS A 85 -22.83 8.81 -28.57
C LYS A 85 -23.43 8.13 -29.80
N ALA A 86 -22.86 7.02 -30.27
CA ALA A 86 -23.43 6.25 -31.37
C ALA A 86 -24.76 5.60 -30.97
N LEU A 87 -24.84 4.96 -29.80
CA LEU A 87 -26.08 4.37 -29.27
C LEU A 87 -27.17 5.43 -29.02
N ALA A 88 -26.79 6.62 -28.55
CA ALA A 88 -27.72 7.73 -28.35
C ALA A 88 -28.24 8.33 -29.67
N ASN A 89 -27.41 8.38 -30.71
CA ASN A 89 -27.84 8.83 -32.05
C ASN A 89 -28.78 7.81 -32.75
N ARG A 90 -28.91 6.59 -32.24
CA ARG A 90 -29.82 5.53 -32.72
C ARG A 90 -31.09 5.41 -31.84
N ASP A 91 -31.31 6.35 -30.92
CA ASP A 91 -32.40 6.36 -29.92
C ASP A 91 -32.47 5.14 -28.98
N VAL A 92 -31.43 4.29 -28.97
CA VAL A 92 -31.27 3.16 -28.05
C VAL A 92 -31.02 3.65 -26.62
N LEU A 93 -30.31 4.77 -26.48
CA LEU A 93 -29.78 5.25 -25.21
C LEU A 93 -30.07 6.74 -24.99
N TYR A 94 -30.84 7.06 -23.95
CA TYR A 94 -31.14 8.44 -23.54
C TYR A 94 -30.51 8.79 -22.18
N SER A 95 -30.46 7.85 -21.23
CA SER A 95 -29.86 8.08 -19.91
C SER A 95 -29.13 6.85 -19.36
N ILE A 96 -28.19 7.09 -18.43
CA ILE A 96 -27.36 6.06 -17.79
C ILE A 96 -27.53 6.20 -16.28
N GLY A 97 -27.86 5.08 -15.63
CA GLY A 97 -28.18 4.97 -14.21
C GLY A 97 -27.06 4.33 -13.40
N SER A 98 -27.45 3.49 -12.43
CA SER A 98 -26.54 2.78 -11.55
C SER A 98 -25.73 1.70 -12.27
N MET A 99 -24.51 1.46 -11.76
CA MET A 99 -23.74 0.27 -12.09
C MET A 99 -24.33 -0.90 -11.29
N ILE A 100 -24.60 -2.02 -11.97
CA ILE A 100 -25.24 -3.22 -11.41
C ILE A 100 -24.36 -4.47 -11.48
N GLY A 101 -23.27 -4.45 -12.26
CA GLY A 101 -22.32 -5.55 -12.35
C GLY A 101 -20.90 -5.06 -12.59
N VAL A 102 -19.92 -5.74 -11.99
CA VAL A 102 -18.48 -5.51 -12.17
C VAL A 102 -17.82 -6.86 -12.37
N GLY A 103 -17.47 -7.17 -13.61
CA GLY A 103 -16.74 -8.39 -13.96
C GLY A 103 -15.23 -8.17 -13.99
N LYS A 104 -14.50 -9.29 -14.10
CA LYS A 104 -13.06 -9.31 -14.42
C LYS A 104 -12.75 -8.58 -15.74
N GLU A 105 -13.75 -8.47 -16.63
CA GLU A 105 -13.58 -8.05 -18.03
C GLU A 105 -14.68 -7.13 -18.53
N SER A 106 -15.60 -6.68 -17.68
CA SER A 106 -16.70 -5.80 -18.08
C SER A 106 -17.26 -4.97 -16.92
N ASP A 107 -17.96 -3.89 -17.25
CA ASP A 107 -18.85 -3.13 -16.35
C ASP A 107 -20.29 -3.23 -16.88
N VAL A 108 -21.28 -3.38 -16.01
CA VAL A 108 -22.70 -3.39 -16.39
C VAL A 108 -23.44 -2.24 -15.71
N TYR A 109 -24.17 -1.45 -16.49
CA TYR A 109 -24.96 -0.31 -16.04
C TYR A 109 -26.43 -0.47 -16.44
N VAL A 110 -27.35 -0.01 -15.58
CA VAL A 110 -28.73 0.25 -16.00
C VAL A 110 -28.75 1.47 -16.90
N VAL A 111 -29.47 1.41 -18.01
CA VAL A 111 -29.68 2.52 -18.93
C VAL A 111 -31.16 2.62 -19.31
N ALA A 112 -31.57 3.76 -19.85
CA ALA A 112 -32.93 3.93 -20.37
C ALA A 112 -32.95 4.63 -21.73
N ASN A 113 -33.93 4.27 -22.57
CA ASN A 113 -34.24 4.98 -23.82
C ASN A 113 -35.11 6.24 -23.56
N ALA A 114 -35.49 6.94 -24.64
CA ALA A 114 -36.30 8.15 -24.55
C ALA A 114 -37.71 7.93 -23.95
N SER A 115 -38.26 6.71 -24.02
CA SER A 115 -39.55 6.34 -23.41
C SER A 115 -39.44 5.91 -21.93
N GLY A 116 -38.25 5.97 -21.33
CA GLY A 116 -38.00 5.54 -19.96
C GLY A 116 -37.97 4.02 -19.74
N LYS A 117 -37.98 3.21 -20.80
CA LYS A 117 -37.81 1.75 -20.69
C LYS A 117 -36.37 1.45 -20.29
N LEU A 118 -36.19 0.60 -19.27
CA LEU A 118 -34.88 0.21 -18.75
C LEU A 118 -34.26 -0.94 -19.54
N PHE A 119 -32.93 -0.91 -19.65
CA PHE A 119 -32.08 -1.90 -20.31
C PHE A 119 -30.77 -2.06 -19.54
N ALA A 120 -30.01 -3.12 -19.83
CA ALA A 120 -28.66 -3.31 -19.35
C ALA A 120 -27.63 -2.93 -20.44
N LEU A 121 -26.66 -2.10 -20.09
CA LEU A 121 -25.50 -1.75 -20.90
C LEU A 121 -24.26 -2.44 -20.33
N LYS A 122 -23.71 -3.41 -21.06
CA LYS A 122 -22.42 -4.03 -20.76
C LYS A 122 -21.31 -3.33 -21.54
N VAL A 123 -20.26 -2.92 -20.84
CA VAL A 123 -19.08 -2.23 -21.37
C VAL A 123 -17.87 -3.15 -21.19
N HIS A 124 -17.29 -3.64 -22.27
CA HIS A 124 -16.17 -4.59 -22.23
C HIS A 124 -14.84 -3.88 -21.90
N ARG A 125 -14.07 -4.50 -21.01
CA ARG A 125 -12.87 -3.96 -20.34
C ARG A 125 -11.75 -5.01 -20.30
N LEU A 126 -11.13 -5.33 -21.44
CA LEU A 126 -9.90 -6.13 -21.41
C LEU A 126 -8.77 -5.33 -20.75
N GLY A 127 -8.21 -5.86 -19.66
CA GLY A 127 -7.06 -5.28 -18.95
C GLY A 127 -7.25 -4.91 -17.47
N ARG A 128 -8.30 -5.37 -16.79
CA ARG A 128 -8.41 -5.24 -15.31
C ARG A 128 -7.48 -6.19 -14.55
N THR A 129 -7.33 -7.42 -15.04
CA THR A 129 -6.20 -8.30 -14.74
C THR A 129 -5.09 -8.09 -15.77
N SER A 130 -3.83 -8.39 -15.40
CA SER A 130 -2.67 -8.01 -16.21
C SER A 130 -2.75 -8.54 -17.65
N PHE A 131 -2.55 -7.65 -18.61
CA PHE A 131 -2.62 -7.93 -20.05
C PHE A 131 -1.71 -9.10 -20.50
N ARG A 132 -0.64 -9.38 -19.74
CA ARG A 132 0.26 -10.54 -19.92
C ARG A 132 -0.43 -11.89 -19.66
N LYS A 133 -1.17 -12.05 -18.55
CA LYS A 133 -1.82 -13.34 -18.19
C LYS A 133 -3.08 -13.66 -19.02
N LEU A 134 -3.64 -12.67 -19.72
CA LEU A 134 -4.78 -12.86 -20.63
C LEU A 134 -4.33 -13.31 -22.03
N LYS A 135 -3.12 -12.93 -22.48
CA LYS A 135 -2.53 -13.40 -23.75
C LYS A 135 -2.36 -14.93 -23.79
N GLU A 136 -2.04 -15.54 -22.66
CA GLU A 136 -1.70 -16.98 -22.55
C GLU A 136 -2.92 -17.91 -22.49
N LYS A 137 -4.12 -17.38 -22.24
CA LYS A 137 -5.29 -18.19 -21.83
C LYS A 137 -6.45 -18.22 -22.82
N ARG A 138 -6.36 -17.53 -23.95
CA ARG A 138 -7.49 -17.32 -24.86
C ARG A 138 -7.07 -17.29 -26.32
N ASP A 139 -7.81 -18.03 -27.14
CA ASP A 139 -7.61 -18.10 -28.59
C ASP A 139 -8.16 -16.86 -29.33
N TYR A 140 -7.67 -15.69 -28.92
CA TYR A 140 -7.83 -14.43 -29.65
C TYR A 140 -6.63 -14.14 -30.56
N HIS A 141 -5.57 -14.97 -30.49
CA HIS A 141 -4.30 -14.68 -31.16
C HIS A 141 -4.08 -15.37 -32.50
N ARG A 142 -4.64 -16.58 -32.73
CA ARG A 142 -4.30 -17.45 -33.89
C ARG A 142 -2.79 -17.41 -34.20
N HIS A 143 -2.37 -16.59 -35.17
CA HIS A 143 -0.97 -16.44 -35.61
C HIS A 143 -0.41 -14.98 -35.56
N ARG A 144 -0.88 -14.09 -34.66
CA ARG A 144 -0.52 -12.64 -34.66
C ARG A 144 0.37 -12.17 -33.50
N HIS A 145 1.41 -11.39 -33.81
CA HIS A 145 2.41 -10.90 -32.82
C HIS A 145 2.00 -9.67 -31.98
N ALA A 146 1.13 -8.78 -32.47
CA ALA A 146 0.67 -7.58 -31.74
C ALA A 146 -0.85 -7.34 -31.88
N THR A 147 -1.50 -6.76 -30.86
CA THR A 147 -2.96 -6.50 -30.86
C THR A 147 -3.35 -5.40 -29.87
N SER A 148 -4.22 -4.47 -30.29
CA SER A 148 -4.72 -3.36 -29.47
C SER A 148 -5.86 -3.78 -28.53
N TRP A 149 -5.94 -3.17 -27.33
CA TRP A 149 -7.05 -3.39 -26.38
C TRP A 149 -8.40 -2.92 -26.93
N ILE A 150 -8.40 -1.91 -27.81
CA ILE A 150 -9.60 -1.37 -28.49
C ILE A 150 -10.23 -2.46 -29.37
N TYR A 151 -9.39 -3.11 -30.18
CA TYR A 151 -9.77 -4.22 -31.06
C TYR A 151 -10.34 -5.40 -30.28
N LEU A 152 -9.61 -5.88 -29.26
CA LEU A 152 -10.06 -7.02 -28.45
C LEU A 152 -11.38 -6.72 -27.72
N SER A 153 -11.57 -5.49 -27.23
CA SER A 153 -12.80 -5.11 -26.51
C SER A 153 -13.99 -4.97 -27.45
N ARG A 154 -13.76 -4.54 -28.71
CA ARG A 154 -14.77 -4.53 -29.78
C ARG A 154 -15.15 -5.95 -30.21
N LEU A 155 -14.16 -6.82 -30.41
CA LEU A 155 -14.37 -8.22 -30.80
C LEU A 155 -15.16 -9.00 -29.73
N ALA A 156 -14.86 -8.79 -28.44
CA ALA A 156 -15.60 -9.43 -27.35
C ALA A 156 -17.09 -9.00 -27.31
N ALA A 157 -17.36 -7.69 -27.48
CA ALA A 157 -18.72 -7.16 -27.54
C ALA A 157 -19.50 -7.65 -28.78
N MET A 158 -18.84 -7.72 -29.94
CA MET A 158 -19.42 -8.27 -31.17
C MET A 158 -19.78 -9.75 -31.03
N LYS A 159 -18.85 -10.58 -30.53
CA LYS A 159 -19.11 -12.01 -30.28
C LYS A 159 -20.26 -12.22 -29.31
N GLU A 160 -20.30 -11.45 -28.21
CA GLU A 160 -21.40 -11.54 -27.24
C GLU A 160 -22.75 -11.19 -27.88
N PHE A 161 -22.85 -10.04 -28.58
CA PHE A 161 -24.11 -9.67 -29.22
C PHE A 161 -24.59 -10.69 -30.27
N ALA A 162 -23.66 -11.27 -31.05
CA ALA A 162 -23.98 -12.30 -32.05
C ALA A 162 -24.51 -13.59 -31.41
N TYR A 163 -23.83 -14.12 -30.38
CA TYR A 163 -24.30 -15.29 -29.64
C TYR A 163 -25.64 -15.02 -28.93
N MET A 164 -25.81 -13.84 -28.30
CA MET A 164 -27.07 -13.45 -27.66
C MET A 164 -28.23 -13.53 -28.64
N LYS A 165 -28.03 -13.02 -29.87
CA LYS A 165 -29.05 -12.98 -30.91
C LYS A 165 -29.37 -14.38 -31.44
N ALA A 166 -28.37 -15.17 -31.82
CA ALA A 166 -28.57 -16.52 -32.34
C ALA A 166 -29.24 -17.47 -31.32
N LEU A 167 -28.98 -17.27 -30.02
CA LEU A 167 -29.64 -17.98 -28.93
C LEU A 167 -31.06 -17.46 -28.66
N HIS A 168 -31.26 -16.15 -28.64
CA HIS A 168 -32.57 -15.52 -28.45
C HIS A 168 -33.57 -15.95 -29.53
N ASP A 169 -33.15 -15.90 -30.80
CA ASP A 169 -34.01 -16.23 -31.95
C ASP A 169 -34.41 -17.72 -31.96
N ARG A 170 -33.64 -18.58 -31.26
CA ARG A 170 -33.94 -20.00 -30.97
C ARG A 170 -34.69 -20.24 -29.65
N SER A 171 -35.24 -19.20 -29.03
CA SER A 171 -35.96 -19.31 -27.76
C SER A 171 -35.15 -19.95 -26.62
N PHE A 172 -33.82 -19.72 -26.59
CA PHE A 172 -33.04 -19.93 -25.37
C PHE A 172 -33.39 -18.85 -24.33
N PRO A 173 -33.29 -19.16 -23.03
CA PRO A 173 -33.52 -18.18 -21.99
C PRO A 173 -32.29 -17.27 -21.85
N VAL A 174 -32.15 -16.30 -22.75
CA VAL A 174 -31.13 -15.24 -22.74
C VAL A 174 -31.80 -13.86 -22.78
N PRO A 175 -31.14 -12.76 -22.37
CA PRO A 175 -31.67 -11.41 -22.52
C PRO A 175 -32.00 -11.07 -23.97
N VAL A 176 -33.06 -10.29 -24.22
CA VAL A 176 -33.33 -9.77 -25.57
C VAL A 176 -32.17 -8.86 -26.03
N PRO A 177 -31.52 -9.11 -27.19
CA PRO A 177 -30.51 -8.23 -27.76
C PRO A 177 -31.15 -6.93 -28.28
N ILE A 178 -30.57 -5.77 -27.95
CA ILE A 178 -31.12 -4.46 -28.39
C ILE A 178 -30.24 -3.80 -29.46
N ASP A 179 -28.98 -3.51 -29.13
CA ASP A 179 -27.99 -2.97 -30.07
C ASP A 179 -26.57 -3.17 -29.50
N PHE A 180 -25.55 -2.98 -30.32
CA PHE A 180 -24.16 -2.87 -29.85
C PHE A 180 -23.41 -1.77 -30.62
N ASN A 181 -22.39 -1.21 -29.97
CA ASN A 181 -21.44 -0.32 -30.63
C ASN A 181 -20.08 -0.40 -29.97
N ARG A 182 -19.01 -0.57 -30.77
CA ARG A 182 -17.63 -0.70 -30.27
C ARG A 182 -17.54 -1.81 -29.23
N HIS A 183 -17.17 -1.50 -27.99
CA HIS A 183 -17.06 -2.39 -26.84
C HIS A 183 -18.30 -2.38 -25.93
N CYS A 184 -19.41 -1.79 -26.38
CA CYS A 184 -20.66 -1.69 -25.62
C CYS A 184 -21.76 -2.58 -26.23
N VAL A 185 -22.44 -3.35 -25.39
CA VAL A 185 -23.62 -4.17 -25.74
C VAL A 185 -24.81 -3.69 -24.92
N VAL A 186 -25.95 -3.44 -25.57
CA VAL A 186 -27.24 -3.12 -24.92
C VAL A 186 -28.17 -4.32 -25.07
N MET A 187 -28.72 -4.76 -23.94
CA MET A 187 -29.59 -5.93 -23.83
C MET A 187 -30.74 -5.66 -22.85
N GLU A 188 -31.73 -6.55 -22.81
CA GLU A 188 -32.79 -6.52 -21.80
C GLU A 188 -32.24 -6.46 -20.37
N LEU A 189 -32.84 -5.62 -19.52
CA LEU A 189 -32.61 -5.69 -18.09
C LEU A 189 -33.47 -6.82 -17.51
N VAL A 190 -32.88 -8.02 -17.42
CA VAL A 190 -33.54 -9.22 -16.90
C VAL A 190 -33.95 -9.01 -15.44
N ASP A 191 -35.23 -9.22 -15.14
CA ASP A 191 -35.77 -9.23 -13.79
C ASP A 191 -35.46 -10.56 -13.10
N GLY A 192 -34.31 -10.62 -12.42
CA GLY A 192 -33.85 -11.81 -11.72
C GLY A 192 -32.56 -11.59 -10.93
N PHE A 193 -32.29 -12.50 -10.00
CA PHE A 193 -31.11 -12.47 -9.14
C PHE A 193 -30.08 -13.51 -9.59
N PRO A 194 -28.77 -13.26 -9.48
CA PRO A 194 -27.75 -14.28 -9.73
C PRO A 194 -28.01 -15.53 -8.87
N LEU A 195 -27.91 -16.71 -9.47
CA LEU A 195 -28.18 -18.00 -8.82
C LEU A 195 -27.40 -18.13 -7.49
N ASN A 196 -26.16 -17.64 -7.45
CA ASN A 196 -25.35 -17.52 -6.24
C ASN A 196 -26.07 -16.87 -5.04
N ASN A 197 -26.92 -15.87 -5.30
CA ASN A 197 -27.56 -15.03 -4.30
C ASN A 197 -28.96 -15.54 -3.87
N ILE A 198 -29.50 -16.53 -4.56
CA ILE A 198 -30.83 -17.10 -4.26
C ILE A 198 -30.77 -17.97 -3.02
N GLN A 199 -31.47 -17.60 -1.94
CA GLN A 199 -31.40 -18.35 -0.68
C GLN A 199 -32.33 -19.57 -0.66
N THR A 200 -33.53 -19.43 -1.23
CA THR A 200 -34.55 -20.48 -1.27
C THR A 200 -35.06 -20.64 -2.70
N VAL A 201 -35.36 -21.87 -3.08
CA VAL A 201 -35.98 -22.24 -4.36
C VAL A 201 -37.18 -23.12 -4.01
N GLY A 202 -38.37 -22.79 -4.52
CA GLY A 202 -39.59 -23.53 -4.20
C GLY A 202 -39.57 -24.98 -4.69
N ASP A 203 -38.89 -25.23 -5.82
CA ASP A 203 -38.69 -26.55 -6.41
C ASP A 203 -37.24 -26.66 -6.92
N VAL A 204 -36.36 -27.20 -6.07
CA VAL A 204 -34.95 -27.42 -6.39
C VAL A 204 -34.75 -28.44 -7.52
N PRO A 205 -35.43 -29.61 -7.54
CA PRO A 205 -35.38 -30.55 -8.67
C PRO A 205 -35.73 -29.91 -10.02
N THR A 206 -36.82 -29.15 -10.11
CA THR A 206 -37.25 -28.53 -11.38
C THR A 206 -36.27 -27.45 -11.84
N LEU A 207 -35.71 -26.64 -10.94
CA LEU A 207 -34.68 -25.67 -11.31
C LEU A 207 -33.39 -26.38 -11.79
N TYR A 208 -32.94 -27.41 -11.08
CA TYR A 208 -31.77 -28.20 -11.47
C TYR A 208 -31.97 -28.84 -12.86
N SER A 209 -33.11 -29.48 -13.09
CA SER A 209 -33.46 -30.08 -14.37
C SER A 209 -33.50 -29.04 -15.50
N SER A 210 -34.08 -27.86 -15.23
CA SER A 210 -34.10 -26.74 -16.19
C SER A 210 -32.70 -26.22 -16.54
N LEU A 211 -31.77 -26.22 -15.59
CA LEU A 211 -30.38 -25.82 -15.84
C LEU A 211 -29.59 -26.87 -16.61
N MET A 212 -29.87 -28.16 -16.42
CA MET A 212 -29.27 -29.25 -17.21
C MET A 212 -29.84 -29.29 -18.63
N ASP A 213 -31.15 -29.05 -18.81
CA ASP A 213 -31.77 -28.91 -20.14
C ASP A 213 -31.10 -27.81 -20.96
N ILE A 214 -30.79 -26.65 -20.36
CA ILE A 214 -30.07 -25.57 -21.06
C ILE A 214 -28.68 -26.01 -21.54
N VAL A 215 -27.92 -26.77 -20.73
CA VAL A 215 -26.59 -27.27 -21.11
C VAL A 215 -26.68 -28.28 -22.26
N VAL A 216 -27.62 -29.23 -22.17
CA VAL A 216 -27.87 -30.22 -23.24
C VAL A 216 -28.33 -29.53 -24.52
N ARG A 217 -29.24 -28.55 -24.42
CA ARG A 217 -29.73 -27.79 -25.56
C ARG A 217 -28.62 -26.98 -26.23
N LEU A 218 -27.73 -26.34 -25.47
CA LEU A 218 -26.57 -25.64 -26.05
C LEU A 218 -25.71 -26.62 -26.86
N ALA A 219 -25.35 -27.77 -26.29
CA ALA A 219 -24.48 -28.75 -26.95
C ALA A 219 -25.17 -29.41 -28.16
N THR A 220 -26.48 -29.66 -28.10
CA THR A 220 -27.31 -30.12 -29.22
C THR A 220 -27.34 -29.11 -30.39
N HIS A 221 -27.08 -27.83 -30.11
CA HIS A 221 -26.97 -26.73 -31.07
C HIS A 221 -25.50 -26.35 -31.37
N GLY A 222 -24.55 -27.24 -31.07
CA GLY A 222 -23.14 -27.08 -31.42
C GLY A 222 -22.33 -26.21 -30.46
N LEU A 223 -22.87 -25.81 -29.31
CA LEU A 223 -22.25 -24.83 -28.39
C LEU A 223 -22.01 -25.37 -26.97
N ILE A 224 -20.90 -24.96 -26.37
CA ILE A 224 -20.54 -25.22 -24.97
C ILE A 224 -20.20 -23.87 -24.34
N HIS A 225 -20.70 -23.59 -23.13
CA HIS A 225 -20.56 -22.28 -22.50
C HIS A 225 -19.15 -22.00 -21.99
N CYS A 226 -18.47 -23.04 -21.50
CA CYS A 226 -17.15 -23.01 -20.90
C CYS A 226 -17.01 -22.14 -19.63
N ASP A 227 -18.09 -21.57 -19.10
CA ASP A 227 -18.12 -20.89 -17.80
C ASP A 227 -19.53 -20.98 -17.19
N TYR A 228 -20.19 -22.14 -17.31
CA TYR A 228 -21.54 -22.33 -16.81
C TYR A 228 -21.55 -22.53 -15.29
N ASN A 229 -21.82 -21.44 -14.57
CA ASN A 229 -21.69 -21.40 -13.11
C ASN A 229 -22.76 -20.49 -12.47
N GLN A 230 -22.85 -20.50 -11.14
CA GLN A 230 -23.86 -19.77 -10.37
C GLN A 230 -23.80 -18.23 -10.44
N PHE A 231 -22.78 -17.65 -11.06
CA PHE A 231 -22.64 -16.20 -11.27
C PHE A 231 -23.16 -15.76 -12.64
N ASN A 232 -23.14 -16.66 -13.64
CA ASN A 232 -23.53 -16.40 -15.03
C ASN A 232 -24.99 -16.81 -15.33
N ILE A 233 -25.76 -17.13 -14.29
CA ILE A 233 -27.17 -17.52 -14.37
C ILE A 233 -27.96 -16.56 -13.46
N LEU A 234 -28.94 -15.86 -14.02
CA LEU A 234 -29.98 -15.15 -13.28
C LEU A 234 -31.21 -16.07 -13.14
N VAL A 235 -31.97 -15.94 -12.06
CA VAL A 235 -33.28 -16.61 -11.92
C VAL A 235 -34.28 -15.61 -11.36
N ASN A 236 -35.49 -15.60 -11.91
CA ASN A 236 -36.57 -14.74 -11.44
C ASN A 236 -37.35 -15.36 -10.26
N GLU A 237 -38.29 -14.61 -9.69
CA GLU A 237 -39.14 -15.07 -8.57
C GLU A 237 -39.95 -16.34 -8.87
N ARG A 238 -40.16 -16.67 -10.16
CA ARG A 238 -40.89 -17.88 -10.60
C ARG A 238 -39.97 -19.09 -10.78
N GLY A 239 -38.69 -18.99 -10.42
CA GLY A 239 -37.71 -20.06 -10.59
C GLY A 239 -37.28 -20.29 -12.04
N LYS A 240 -37.59 -19.38 -12.98
CA LYS A 240 -37.13 -19.51 -14.38
C LYS A 240 -35.70 -18.97 -14.52
N PRO A 241 -34.72 -19.79 -14.94
CA PRO A 241 -33.35 -19.33 -15.17
C PRO A 241 -33.25 -18.50 -16.46
N THR A 242 -32.23 -17.66 -16.54
CA THR A 242 -31.82 -16.87 -17.71
C THR A 242 -30.30 -16.75 -17.72
N LEU A 243 -29.70 -17.09 -18.85
CA LEU A 243 -28.26 -17.20 -19.05
C LEU A 243 -27.65 -15.87 -19.48
N ILE A 244 -26.51 -15.49 -18.89
CA ILE A 244 -25.80 -14.24 -19.18
C ILE A 244 -24.28 -14.50 -19.33
N ASP A 245 -23.56 -13.56 -19.95
CA ASP A 245 -22.09 -13.58 -20.10
C ASP A 245 -21.52 -14.76 -20.92
N PHE A 246 -21.87 -14.82 -22.21
CA PHE A 246 -21.48 -15.87 -23.16
C PHE A 246 -20.41 -15.52 -24.24
N PRO A 247 -19.44 -14.59 -24.05
CA PRO A 247 -18.36 -14.37 -25.03
C PRO A 247 -17.29 -15.48 -25.04
N GLN A 248 -17.46 -16.55 -24.25
CA GLN A 248 -16.53 -17.68 -24.10
C GLN A 248 -17.06 -19.00 -24.69
N MET A 249 -18.17 -18.95 -25.44
CA MET A 249 -18.75 -20.12 -26.09
C MET A 249 -17.75 -20.80 -27.05
N VAL A 250 -17.67 -22.13 -26.99
CA VAL A 250 -16.80 -23.00 -27.81
C VAL A 250 -17.67 -24.01 -28.57
N SER A 251 -17.24 -24.38 -29.77
CA SER A 251 -17.89 -25.41 -30.59
C SER A 251 -17.80 -26.79 -29.95
N THR A 252 -18.84 -27.63 -30.10
CA THR A 252 -18.77 -29.06 -29.76
C THR A 252 -17.77 -29.85 -30.61
N SER A 253 -17.30 -29.30 -31.73
CA SER A 253 -16.24 -29.89 -32.57
C SER A 253 -14.82 -29.55 -32.08
N HIS A 254 -14.67 -28.81 -30.98
CA HIS A 254 -13.36 -28.47 -30.41
C HIS A 254 -12.68 -29.69 -29.76
N LEU A 255 -11.34 -29.79 -29.87
CA LEU A 255 -10.55 -30.92 -29.35
C LEU A 255 -10.83 -31.25 -27.86
N ASN A 256 -11.06 -30.21 -27.04
CA ASN A 256 -11.35 -30.34 -25.61
C ASN A 256 -12.85 -30.20 -25.27
N ALA A 257 -13.76 -30.34 -26.23
CA ALA A 257 -15.21 -30.11 -26.06
C ALA A 257 -15.79 -30.90 -24.87
N GLN A 258 -15.55 -32.21 -24.82
CA GLN A 258 -15.98 -33.09 -23.71
C GLN A 258 -15.56 -32.55 -22.34
N SER A 259 -14.28 -32.20 -22.17
CA SER A 259 -13.76 -31.67 -20.90
C SER A 259 -14.43 -30.35 -20.48
N TYR A 260 -14.79 -29.49 -21.43
CA TYR A 260 -15.51 -28.25 -21.12
C TYR A 260 -16.98 -28.49 -20.78
N PHE A 261 -17.65 -29.41 -21.49
CA PHE A 261 -19.02 -29.81 -21.19
C PHE A 261 -19.13 -30.45 -19.80
N ASP A 262 -18.26 -31.41 -19.50
CA ASP A 262 -18.22 -32.10 -18.21
C ASP A 262 -17.93 -31.13 -17.05
N ARG A 263 -17.11 -30.10 -17.28
CA ARG A 263 -16.89 -29.01 -16.32
C ARG A 263 -18.15 -28.20 -16.07
N ASP A 264 -18.84 -27.74 -17.12
CA ASP A 264 -20.06 -26.94 -17.03
C ASP A 264 -21.17 -27.73 -16.28
N VAL A 265 -21.34 -29.02 -16.58
CA VAL A 265 -22.25 -29.92 -15.84
C VAL A 265 -21.82 -30.07 -14.38
N THR A 266 -20.54 -30.37 -14.13
CA THR A 266 -20.01 -30.59 -12.77
C THR A 266 -20.17 -29.35 -11.90
N CYS A 267 -19.88 -28.15 -12.42
CA CYS A 267 -20.02 -26.89 -11.68
C CYS A 267 -21.42 -26.70 -11.08
N ILE A 268 -22.48 -27.04 -11.83
CA ILE A 268 -23.86 -26.96 -11.33
C ILE A 268 -24.19 -28.10 -10.36
N ARG A 269 -23.76 -29.35 -10.64
CA ARG A 269 -23.95 -30.49 -9.72
C ARG A 269 -23.37 -30.20 -8.33
N ASP A 270 -22.11 -29.82 -8.31
CA ASP A 270 -21.36 -29.45 -7.11
C ASP A 270 -22.02 -28.30 -6.33
N TYR A 271 -22.53 -27.30 -7.06
CA TYR A 271 -23.20 -26.15 -6.47
C TYR A 271 -24.53 -26.54 -5.81
N PHE A 272 -25.37 -27.33 -6.48
CA PHE A 272 -26.65 -27.79 -5.92
C PHE A 272 -26.45 -28.74 -4.74
N LYS A 273 -25.46 -29.63 -4.80
CA LYS A 273 -25.06 -30.49 -3.68
C LYS A 273 -24.63 -29.68 -2.46
N ARG A 274 -23.74 -28.70 -2.63
CA ARG A 274 -23.25 -27.87 -1.52
C ARG A 274 -24.31 -26.91 -0.95
N LYS A 275 -25.16 -26.33 -1.79
CA LYS A 275 -26.05 -25.23 -1.37
C LYS A 275 -27.46 -25.68 -0.99
N PHE A 276 -28.01 -26.64 -1.72
CA PHE A 276 -29.39 -27.10 -1.53
C PHE A 276 -29.48 -28.53 -1.00
N GLY A 277 -28.34 -29.20 -0.77
CA GLY A 277 -28.29 -30.61 -0.37
C GLY A 277 -28.85 -31.56 -1.44
N TYR A 278 -28.99 -31.08 -2.68
CA TYR A 278 -29.63 -31.81 -3.77
C TYR A 278 -28.59 -32.43 -4.69
N GLU A 279 -28.69 -33.75 -4.87
CA GLU A 279 -27.84 -34.53 -5.75
C GLU A 279 -28.74 -35.43 -6.61
N SER A 280 -28.49 -35.44 -7.92
CA SER A 280 -29.17 -36.32 -8.88
C SER A 280 -28.19 -37.37 -9.38
N GLU A 281 -28.62 -38.63 -9.37
CA GLU A 281 -27.91 -39.73 -10.03
C GLU A 281 -27.96 -39.60 -11.56
N LEU A 282 -28.99 -38.93 -12.08
CA LEU A 282 -29.15 -38.63 -13.51
C LEU A 282 -28.61 -37.23 -13.82
N TYR A 283 -27.62 -37.16 -14.70
CA TYR A 283 -27.03 -35.94 -15.25
C TYR A 283 -26.51 -36.23 -16.67
N PRO A 284 -26.49 -35.25 -17.57
CA PRO A 284 -26.04 -35.47 -18.94
C PRO A 284 -24.52 -35.66 -19.01
N THR A 285 -24.08 -36.55 -19.90
CA THR A 285 -22.69 -36.73 -20.30
C THR A 285 -22.50 -36.25 -21.75
N PHE A 286 -21.25 -36.00 -22.17
CA PHE A 286 -20.99 -35.56 -23.54
C PHE A 286 -21.42 -36.60 -24.60
N ASP A 287 -21.33 -37.89 -24.28
CA ASP A 287 -21.72 -38.99 -25.17
C ASP A 287 -23.25 -39.07 -25.41
N ASP A 288 -24.06 -38.44 -24.54
CA ASP A 288 -25.51 -38.32 -24.72
C ASP A 288 -25.90 -37.27 -25.78
N ILE A 289 -24.97 -36.41 -26.18
CA ILE A 289 -25.24 -35.27 -27.08
C ILE A 289 -25.25 -35.72 -28.54
N ARG A 290 -26.37 -35.45 -29.21
CA ARG A 290 -26.48 -35.52 -30.67
C ARG A 290 -26.66 -34.12 -31.21
N VAL A 291 -25.64 -33.61 -31.91
CA VAL A 291 -25.69 -32.29 -32.55
C VAL A 291 -26.72 -32.33 -33.69
N THR A 292 -27.68 -31.41 -33.66
CA THR A 292 -28.75 -31.29 -34.66
C THR A 292 -28.67 -29.98 -35.46
N GLU A 293 -28.10 -28.94 -34.86
CA GLU A 293 -27.80 -27.65 -35.50
C GLU A 293 -26.39 -27.20 -35.10
N ASN A 294 -25.73 -26.42 -35.94
CA ASN A 294 -24.41 -25.85 -35.68
C ASN A 294 -24.51 -24.32 -35.55
N VAL A 295 -24.91 -23.84 -34.38
CA VAL A 295 -25.07 -22.40 -34.11
C VAL A 295 -23.72 -21.69 -34.00
N ASP A 296 -22.65 -22.42 -33.71
CA ASP A 296 -21.27 -21.96 -33.89
C ASP A 296 -21.01 -21.55 -35.34
N THR A 297 -21.41 -22.38 -36.30
CA THR A 297 -21.29 -22.14 -37.74
C THR A 297 -22.19 -20.99 -38.19
N GLU A 298 -23.40 -20.86 -37.62
CA GLU A 298 -24.28 -19.72 -37.90
C GLU A 298 -23.74 -18.41 -37.31
N VAL A 299 -23.19 -18.40 -36.09
CA VAL A 299 -22.55 -17.20 -35.53
C VAL A 299 -21.28 -16.84 -36.30
N SER A 300 -20.59 -17.85 -36.85
CA SER A 300 -19.54 -17.71 -37.85
C SER A 300 -20.02 -17.32 -39.27
N ALA A 301 -21.33 -17.13 -39.51
CA ALA A 301 -21.89 -16.79 -40.83
C ALA A 301 -22.87 -15.58 -40.81
N SER A 302 -23.52 -15.29 -39.69
CA SER A 302 -24.60 -14.30 -39.53
C SER A 302 -24.14 -12.87 -39.23
N GLY A 303 -22.84 -12.60 -39.39
CA GLY A 303 -22.20 -11.33 -39.01
C GLY A 303 -20.71 -11.47 -38.74
N PHE A 304 -20.19 -12.68 -38.68
CA PHE A 304 -18.79 -12.98 -38.98
C PHE A 304 -18.66 -13.20 -40.50
N THR A 305 -18.98 -12.18 -41.32
CA THR A 305 -18.59 -12.29 -42.74
C THR A 305 -17.07 -12.42 -42.78
N ARG A 306 -16.57 -13.25 -43.68
CA ARG A 306 -15.13 -13.33 -43.95
C ARG A 306 -14.62 -11.92 -44.25
N GLU A 307 -15.35 -11.18 -45.08
CA GLU A 307 -15.21 -9.73 -45.30
C GLU A 307 -15.15 -8.86 -44.04
N MET A 308 -15.85 -9.16 -42.93
CA MET A 308 -15.73 -8.38 -41.68
C MET A 308 -14.53 -8.79 -40.84
N GLU A 309 -14.10 -10.06 -40.86
CA GLU A 309 -12.81 -10.47 -40.26
C GLU A 309 -11.64 -9.94 -41.11
N ASP A 310 -11.79 -9.93 -42.44
CA ASP A 310 -10.84 -9.47 -43.46
C ASP A 310 -10.74 -7.93 -43.48
N THR A 311 -11.86 -7.19 -43.43
CA THR A 311 -11.84 -5.73 -43.22
C THR A 311 -11.21 -5.39 -41.86
N LEU A 312 -11.47 -6.18 -40.81
CA LEU A 312 -10.82 -6.02 -39.49
C LEU A 312 -9.34 -6.48 -39.46
N LEU A 313 -8.90 -7.24 -40.47
CA LEU A 313 -7.51 -7.62 -40.72
C LEU A 313 -6.80 -6.50 -41.47
N GLU A 314 -7.32 -6.07 -42.62
CA GLU A 314 -6.86 -4.94 -43.44
C GLU A 314 -6.77 -3.63 -42.64
N GLU A 315 -7.78 -3.33 -41.81
CA GLU A 315 -7.79 -2.18 -40.89
C GLU A 315 -6.66 -2.21 -39.84
N VAL A 316 -5.90 -3.32 -39.72
CA VAL A 316 -4.87 -3.55 -38.70
C VAL A 316 -3.52 -3.98 -39.28
N THR A 317 -3.46 -4.57 -40.49
CA THR A 317 -2.22 -5.00 -41.15
C THR A 317 -1.63 -3.95 -42.08
N GLY A 318 -2.44 -3.05 -42.65
CA GLY A 318 -1.95 -1.89 -43.39
C GLY A 318 -1.20 -2.21 -44.70
N CYS A 319 -1.46 -3.35 -45.32
CA CYS A 319 -0.89 -3.72 -46.61
C CYS A 319 -1.86 -3.40 -47.76
N VAL A 320 -1.29 -2.90 -48.86
CA VAL A 320 -1.99 -2.65 -50.14
C VAL A 320 -2.21 -3.98 -50.85
N GLU A 321 -3.39 -4.19 -51.44
CA GLU A 321 -3.60 -5.26 -52.43
C GLU A 321 -2.72 -5.00 -53.66
N SER A 322 -1.74 -5.87 -53.88
CA SER A 322 -1.13 -6.04 -55.20
C SER A 322 -1.91 -7.08 -55.97
N GLU A 323 -2.72 -6.65 -56.95
CA GLU A 323 -3.33 -7.54 -57.93
C GLU A 323 -2.24 -8.29 -58.72
N SER A 324 -2.28 -9.62 -58.70
CA SER A 324 -1.98 -10.53 -59.83
C SER A 324 -1.85 -11.99 -59.33
N GLY A 325 -2.18 -13.01 -60.13
CA GLY A 325 -2.68 -12.91 -61.50
C GLY A 325 -3.38 -14.18 -62.00
N GLU A 326 -4.10 -14.00 -63.09
CA GLU A 326 -4.43 -15.08 -64.02
C GLU A 326 -3.17 -15.51 -64.79
N GLU A 327 -3.22 -16.71 -65.38
CA GLU A 327 -2.16 -17.29 -66.20
C GLU A 327 -2.09 -16.60 -67.58
N GLY A 328 -0.89 -16.44 -68.16
CA GLY A 328 -0.75 -16.26 -69.61
C GLY A 328 0.29 -15.25 -70.10
N GLU A 329 1.44 -15.79 -70.54
CA GLU A 329 2.15 -15.43 -71.79
C GLU A 329 2.65 -13.97 -72.04
N ASP A 330 3.99 -13.88 -72.03
CA ASP A 330 4.84 -13.41 -73.15
C ASP A 330 5.40 -11.96 -73.26
N GLU A 331 6.70 -11.98 -73.60
CA GLU A 331 7.53 -11.06 -74.42
C GLU A 331 8.04 -9.68 -73.92
N GLU A 332 9.37 -9.65 -73.71
CA GLU A 332 10.40 -8.70 -74.23
C GLU A 332 10.53 -7.23 -73.76
N GLY A 333 11.79 -6.75 -73.75
CA GLY A 333 12.22 -5.33 -73.63
C GLY A 333 12.64 -4.89 -72.21
N GLU A 334 13.92 -4.67 -71.88
CA GLU A 334 14.72 -3.44 -72.16
C GLU A 334 14.11 -2.15 -71.55
N GLU A 335 14.81 -1.25 -70.83
CA GLU A 335 16.20 -1.13 -70.35
C GLU A 335 16.22 -0.08 -69.19
N ARG A 336 17.17 -0.17 -68.23
CA ARG A 336 17.93 0.93 -67.52
C ARG A 336 17.15 2.12 -66.87
N GLU A 337 17.64 2.85 -65.85
CA GLU A 337 18.90 2.94 -65.08
C GLU A 337 18.53 3.56 -63.70
N GLU A 338 18.93 2.95 -62.58
CA GLU A 338 19.98 3.42 -61.63
C GLU A 338 19.63 4.55 -60.62
N GLY A 339 20.03 4.33 -59.36
CA GLY A 339 19.78 5.24 -58.23
C GLY A 339 19.95 4.58 -56.84
N GLU A 340 21.18 4.20 -56.50
CA GLU A 340 21.71 3.65 -55.23
C GLU A 340 20.89 4.00 -53.95
N VAL A 341 20.53 3.11 -53.00
CA VAL A 341 21.14 1.90 -52.38
C VAL A 341 22.36 2.14 -51.48
N CYS A 342 22.14 1.97 -50.17
CA CYS A 342 23.02 1.27 -49.22
C CYS A 342 22.19 0.97 -47.94
N ASP A 343 21.69 -0.25 -47.75
CA ASP A 343 22.30 -1.40 -47.02
C ASP A 343 22.57 -1.13 -45.52
N TYR A 344 22.32 -2.03 -44.56
CA TYR A 344 22.29 -3.51 -44.55
C TYR A 344 20.98 -4.04 -43.87
N ALA A 345 20.37 -5.18 -44.24
CA ALA A 345 20.76 -6.59 -44.03
C ALA A 345 20.98 -6.96 -42.53
N THR A 346 20.53 -8.09 -41.94
CA THR A 346 19.90 -9.37 -42.34
C THR A 346 18.75 -9.69 -41.33
N GLY A 347 17.77 -10.58 -41.52
CA GLY A 347 17.79 -11.92 -42.10
C GLY A 347 18.00 -12.97 -41.00
N GLU A 348 16.92 -13.55 -40.47
CA GLU A 348 16.94 -14.75 -39.60
C GLU A 348 16.02 -15.83 -40.20
N SER A 349 16.54 -17.05 -40.29
CA SER A 349 15.89 -18.24 -40.83
C SER A 349 15.44 -19.18 -39.69
N GLU A 350 14.36 -19.92 -39.92
CA GLU A 350 13.94 -21.02 -39.06
C GLU A 350 14.96 -22.18 -39.05
N GLU A 351 15.03 -22.93 -37.96
CA GLU A 351 15.29 -24.38 -38.05
C GLU A 351 14.66 -25.14 -36.85
N LYS A 352 14.38 -26.43 -37.05
CA LYS A 352 13.60 -27.31 -36.16
C LYS A 352 14.46 -28.44 -35.57
N GLY A 353 13.95 -29.09 -34.52
CA GLY A 353 14.34 -30.43 -34.08
C GLY A 353 14.28 -30.56 -32.55
N GLU A 354 13.96 -31.71 -31.96
CA GLU A 354 13.35 -32.95 -32.48
C GLU A 354 12.78 -33.73 -31.26
N ASP A 355 11.84 -34.66 -31.47
CA ASP A 355 11.27 -35.49 -30.40
C ASP A 355 12.26 -36.57 -29.91
N GLU A 356 12.17 -36.98 -28.63
CA GLU A 356 12.24 -38.41 -28.32
C GLU A 356 11.51 -38.80 -27.02
N ASN A 357 10.93 -40.01 -27.04
CA ASN A 357 10.06 -40.56 -25.99
C ASN A 357 10.86 -41.30 -24.89
N LEU A 358 10.24 -41.53 -23.71
CA LEU A 358 9.92 -42.89 -23.19
C LEU A 358 9.34 -42.92 -21.76
N SER A 359 8.04 -43.23 -21.70
CA SER A 359 7.31 -44.12 -20.74
C SER A 359 7.84 -44.50 -19.35
N GLY A 360 6.95 -44.36 -18.35
CA GLY A 360 6.80 -45.28 -17.19
C GLY A 360 7.72 -45.05 -15.97
N SER A 361 7.34 -45.38 -14.73
CA SER A 361 6.08 -45.93 -14.21
C SER A 361 5.95 -45.70 -12.68
N GLU A 362 4.72 -45.78 -12.18
CA GLU A 362 4.28 -45.88 -10.77
C GLU A 362 5.27 -46.54 -9.77
N LYS A 363 5.39 -46.01 -8.53
CA LYS A 363 4.65 -46.51 -7.34
C LYS A 363 4.96 -45.80 -6.00
N GLU A 364 4.01 -45.97 -5.08
CA GLU A 364 4.04 -45.58 -3.66
C GLU A 364 4.91 -46.53 -2.82
N GLU A 365 5.45 -46.07 -1.68
CA GLU A 365 5.08 -46.53 -0.31
C GLU A 365 6.03 -45.98 0.80
N ASP A 366 5.61 -46.17 2.05
CA ASP A 366 6.13 -45.61 3.30
C ASP A 366 7.48 -46.18 3.83
N VAL A 367 8.00 -45.56 4.91
CA VAL A 367 8.32 -46.18 6.24
C VAL A 367 9.49 -45.50 6.99
N GLU A 368 9.40 -45.54 8.31
CA GLU A 368 10.15 -44.80 9.35
C GLU A 368 11.63 -45.19 9.65
N LYS A 369 12.37 -44.18 10.17
CA LYS A 369 13.25 -44.18 11.39
C LYS A 369 14.63 -44.90 11.49
N SER A 370 15.42 -44.33 12.42
CA SER A 370 16.70 -44.75 13.05
C SER A 370 17.97 -44.65 12.17
N ALA A 371 19.06 -43.95 12.53
CA ALA A 371 19.90 -43.94 13.77
C ALA A 371 20.70 -45.26 13.92
N GLU A 372 22.02 -45.31 14.16
CA GLU A 372 22.97 -44.41 14.84
C GLU A 372 24.45 -44.60 14.37
N PHE A 373 25.37 -43.68 14.78
CA PHE A 373 26.79 -43.85 15.22
C PHE A 373 27.81 -44.73 14.42
N SER A 374 29.14 -44.46 14.34
CA SER A 374 30.01 -43.43 14.95
C SER A 374 31.46 -43.40 14.37
N LYS A 375 32.15 -42.24 14.47
CA LYS A 375 33.56 -42.01 15.00
C LYS A 375 34.77 -42.77 14.35
N VAL A 376 36.05 -42.33 14.36
CA VAL A 376 36.81 -41.15 14.87
C VAL A 376 38.27 -41.20 14.33
N GLN A 377 39.00 -40.06 14.28
CA GLN A 377 40.43 -39.87 14.71
C GLN A 377 41.03 -38.54 14.15
N ARG A 378 41.95 -37.78 14.80
CA ARG A 378 42.28 -37.56 16.24
C ARG A 378 43.33 -36.41 16.40
N ASN A 379 43.40 -35.81 17.61
CA ASN A 379 44.55 -35.09 18.26
C ASN A 379 44.72 -33.56 17.96
N LYS A 380 45.20 -32.66 18.84
CA LYS A 380 45.70 -32.60 20.27
C LYS A 380 45.82 -31.08 20.67
N SER A 381 46.08 -30.59 21.91
CA SER A 381 45.69 -30.97 23.31
C SER A 381 46.34 -30.03 24.38
N GLN A 382 45.66 -29.73 25.51
CA GLN A 382 46.20 -29.16 26.80
C GLN A 382 46.58 -27.64 26.85
N LYS A 383 46.56 -26.89 27.98
CA LYS A 383 46.26 -27.18 29.43
C LYS A 383 45.88 -25.88 30.20
N SER A 384 45.35 -26.03 31.43
CA SER A 384 44.90 -24.95 32.35
C SER A 384 45.78 -24.77 33.60
N LEU A 385 45.73 -23.60 34.25
CA LEU A 385 46.15 -23.37 35.64
C LEU A 385 45.28 -22.31 36.35
N GLN A 386 45.36 -22.25 37.68
CA GLN A 386 44.32 -21.77 38.59
C GLN A 386 44.77 -20.53 39.40
N LEU A 387 43.84 -19.67 39.85
CA LEU A 387 44.08 -18.76 40.97
C LEU A 387 42.79 -18.37 41.70
N THR A 388 42.90 -18.12 43.00
CA THR A 388 41.80 -18.10 43.99
C THR A 388 41.63 -16.73 44.63
N LEU A 389 40.41 -16.33 45.02
CA LEU A 389 40.20 -15.30 46.04
C LEU A 389 39.01 -15.63 46.96
N VAL A 390 39.04 -15.11 48.20
CA VAL A 390 38.21 -15.52 49.34
C VAL A 390 37.06 -14.54 49.61
N MET A 391 35.90 -15.01 50.06
CA MET A 391 34.78 -14.18 50.53
C MET A 391 34.64 -14.19 52.07
N VAL A 392 34.14 -13.06 52.61
CA VAL A 392 33.72 -12.88 54.01
C VAL A 392 32.19 -12.73 54.06
N PRO A 393 31.46 -13.34 55.02
CA PRO A 393 29.99 -13.35 55.01
C PRO A 393 29.37 -12.16 55.75
N VAL A 394 28.21 -11.69 55.26
CA VAL A 394 27.28 -10.81 56.00
C VAL A 394 25.92 -11.49 56.09
N ARG A 395 25.35 -11.57 57.30
CA ARG A 395 24.00 -12.10 57.56
C ARG A 395 22.95 -10.97 57.50
N VAL A 396 21.78 -11.25 56.93
CA VAL A 396 20.55 -10.47 57.13
C VAL A 396 19.42 -11.43 57.53
N GLN A 397 18.58 -11.03 58.50
CA GLN A 397 17.61 -11.90 59.17
C GLN A 397 16.28 -12.03 58.40
N SER A 398 15.67 -13.22 58.45
CA SER A 398 14.40 -13.55 57.79
C SER A 398 13.21 -13.50 58.77
N GLN A 399 12.39 -12.43 58.73
CA GLN A 399 11.12 -12.38 59.48
C GLN A 399 9.90 -11.76 58.75
N VAL A 400 10.00 -11.42 57.45
CA VAL A 400 8.92 -10.67 56.75
C VAL A 400 8.23 -11.44 55.60
N LEU A 401 8.82 -12.52 55.06
CA LEU A 401 8.34 -13.12 53.81
C LEU A 401 7.17 -14.13 53.95
N THR A 402 6.95 -14.69 55.13
CA THR A 402 6.01 -15.82 55.34
C THR A 402 4.50 -15.45 55.28
N PRO A 403 4.04 -14.26 55.73
CA PRO A 403 2.62 -13.90 55.66
C PRO A 403 2.10 -13.69 54.23
N LEU A 404 2.90 -13.07 53.36
CA LEU A 404 2.49 -12.68 52.01
C LEU A 404 2.12 -13.89 51.12
N LEU A 405 2.91 -14.96 51.23
CA LEU A 405 2.72 -16.18 50.44
C LEU A 405 1.44 -16.95 50.84
N ARG A 406 0.97 -16.84 52.08
CA ARG A 406 -0.30 -17.45 52.51
C ARG A 406 -1.52 -16.72 51.94
N GLN A 407 -1.47 -15.41 51.74
CA GLN A 407 -2.58 -14.65 51.15
C GLN A 407 -2.78 -14.99 49.65
N LEU A 408 -1.68 -15.15 48.91
CA LEU A 408 -1.73 -15.56 47.50
C LEU A 408 -2.34 -16.96 47.31
N ALA A 409 -1.96 -17.93 48.15
CA ALA A 409 -2.50 -19.29 48.08
C ALA A 409 -4.02 -19.37 48.34
N ILE A 410 -4.57 -18.49 49.18
CA ILE A 410 -6.02 -18.46 49.49
C ILE A 410 -6.84 -17.87 48.33
N SER A 411 -6.27 -16.93 47.56
CA SER A 411 -6.97 -16.32 46.42
C SER A 411 -7.14 -17.23 45.20
N MET A 412 -6.39 -18.34 45.12
CA MET A 412 -6.35 -19.23 43.94
C MET A 412 -7.29 -20.45 44.02
N GLY A 413 -8.07 -20.60 45.08
CA GLY A 413 -9.25 -21.48 45.08
C GLY A 413 -9.01 -23.00 44.98
N THR A 414 -7.79 -23.49 45.16
CA THR A 414 -7.46 -24.93 45.05
C THR A 414 -7.35 -25.62 46.42
N GLU A 415 -8.44 -26.22 46.90
CA GLU A 415 -8.37 -27.21 47.98
C GLU A 415 -7.83 -28.56 47.47
N ARG A 416 -6.50 -28.75 47.50
CA ARG A 416 -5.82 -30.06 47.66
C ARG A 416 -4.30 -29.87 47.87
N ARG A 417 -3.72 -30.70 48.72
CA ARG A 417 -2.29 -30.64 49.12
C ARG A 417 -1.35 -31.00 47.97
N CYS A 418 -0.25 -30.26 47.82
CA CYS A 418 0.91 -30.65 47.03
C CYS A 418 2.11 -30.93 47.98
N PRO A 419 2.98 -31.93 47.75
CA PRO A 419 4.04 -32.30 48.69
C PRO A 419 5.26 -31.34 48.67
N ASP A 420 5.93 -31.21 49.82
CA ASP A 420 7.03 -30.26 50.07
C ASP A 420 8.30 -30.44 49.20
N THR A 421 8.43 -31.54 48.44
CA THR A 421 9.62 -31.84 47.64
C THR A 421 9.72 -31.06 46.32
N LEU A 422 8.61 -30.54 45.78
CA LEU A 422 8.60 -29.79 44.52
C LEU A 422 9.04 -28.31 44.65
N VAL A 423 9.15 -27.80 45.87
CA VAL A 423 9.51 -26.39 46.13
C VAL A 423 11.01 -26.12 45.97
N HIS A 424 11.87 -27.14 46.17
CA HIS A 424 13.31 -26.94 46.27
C HIS A 424 14.05 -26.85 44.91
N GLU A 425 13.64 -27.60 43.90
CA GLU A 425 14.29 -27.56 42.58
C GLU A 425 13.89 -26.33 41.75
N TRP A 426 12.60 -25.95 41.77
CA TRP A 426 12.12 -24.78 41.04
C TRP A 426 12.56 -23.46 41.67
N GLY A 427 12.65 -23.39 43.01
CA GLY A 427 13.18 -22.21 43.70
C GLY A 427 14.63 -21.90 43.35
N SER A 428 15.46 -22.94 43.19
CA SER A 428 16.91 -22.80 42.98
C SER A 428 17.26 -22.24 41.59
N ALA A 429 16.59 -22.72 40.54
CA ALA A 429 16.81 -22.25 39.16
C ALA A 429 16.29 -20.81 38.94
N MET A 430 15.18 -20.45 39.58
CA MET A 430 14.58 -19.12 39.47
C MET A 430 15.38 -18.09 40.27
N LEU A 431 15.85 -18.43 41.48
CA LEU A 431 16.71 -17.55 42.28
C LEU A 431 18.08 -17.30 41.63
N LEU A 432 18.71 -18.29 40.98
CA LEU A 432 19.98 -18.03 40.27
C LEU A 432 19.79 -17.09 39.07
N ARG A 433 18.70 -17.23 38.30
CA ARG A 433 18.41 -16.32 37.18
C ARG A 433 18.05 -14.91 37.66
N CYS A 434 17.26 -14.77 38.72
CA CYS A 434 17.00 -13.47 39.33
C CYS A 434 18.27 -12.83 39.92
N ALA A 435 19.10 -13.61 40.63
CA ALA A 435 20.34 -13.11 41.23
C ALA A 435 21.36 -12.63 40.19
N PHE A 436 21.52 -13.33 39.06
CA PHE A 436 22.37 -12.86 37.96
C PHE A 436 21.84 -11.56 37.33
N SER A 437 20.52 -11.42 37.16
CA SER A 437 19.93 -10.17 36.66
C SER A 437 20.13 -9.00 37.64
N LEU A 438 20.01 -9.25 38.95
CA LEU A 438 20.18 -8.24 40.00
C LEU A 438 21.64 -7.82 40.20
N PHE A 439 22.60 -8.75 40.06
CA PHE A 439 24.02 -8.41 40.16
C PHE A 439 24.58 -7.67 38.95
N HIS A 440 24.03 -7.87 37.74
CA HIS A 440 24.37 -7.01 36.59
C HIS A 440 23.63 -5.66 36.60
N GLN A 441 22.49 -5.55 37.28
CA GLN A 441 21.76 -4.27 37.40
C GLN A 441 22.30 -3.33 38.48
N GLN A 442 22.99 -3.81 39.52
CA GLN A 442 23.56 -2.93 40.57
C GLN A 442 24.89 -2.24 40.21
N SER A 443 25.49 -2.52 39.05
CA SER A 443 26.63 -1.73 38.53
C SER A 443 26.18 -0.46 37.78
N SER A 444 24.92 -0.39 37.33
CA SER A 444 24.31 0.86 36.87
C SER A 444 23.91 1.70 38.09
N ARG A 445 24.93 2.25 38.77
CA ARG A 445 24.72 3.42 39.63
C ARG A 445 23.91 4.42 38.82
N VAL A 446 22.78 4.83 39.38
CA VAL A 446 22.01 5.97 38.89
C VAL A 446 22.99 7.12 38.75
N VAL A 447 23.39 7.41 37.50
CA VAL A 447 23.87 8.72 37.10
C VAL A 447 22.62 9.58 37.15
N LEU A 448 22.22 9.90 38.38
CA LEU A 448 21.63 11.17 38.69
C LEU A 448 22.69 12.13 38.16
N VAL A 449 22.44 12.67 36.97
CA VAL A 449 23.06 13.92 36.60
C VAL A 449 22.66 14.84 37.75
N ARG A 450 23.61 15.09 38.65
CA ARG A 450 23.63 16.32 39.43
C ARG A 450 23.71 17.41 38.38
N ALA A 451 22.55 17.75 37.82
CA ALA A 451 22.28 19.10 37.37
C ALA A 451 22.53 19.91 38.64
N MET A 452 23.76 20.43 38.75
CA MET A 452 24.12 21.27 39.88
C MET A 452 23.07 22.37 39.90
N SER A 453 22.47 22.58 41.06
CA SER A 453 21.45 23.58 41.33
C SER A 453 22.07 24.97 41.18
N GLY A 454 22.20 25.35 39.92
CA GLY A 454 22.80 26.55 39.37
C GLY A 454 22.18 26.73 38.00
N ALA A 455 20.86 26.90 37.98
CA ALA A 455 20.18 27.42 36.81
C ALA A 455 20.88 28.74 36.48
N LYS A 456 21.56 28.79 35.32
CA LYS A 456 22.05 30.06 34.80
C LYS A 456 20.82 30.94 34.60
N SER A 457 20.70 31.95 35.43
CA SER A 457 19.67 32.98 35.28
C SER A 457 20.04 33.79 34.05
N TYR A 458 19.54 33.37 32.88
CA TYR A 458 19.63 34.17 31.67
C TYR A 458 18.84 35.46 31.89
N SER A 459 19.43 36.57 31.46
CA SER A 459 18.72 37.85 31.39
C SER A 459 17.67 37.78 30.27
N SER A 460 16.57 38.52 30.41
CA SER A 460 15.53 38.60 29.37
C SER A 460 16.10 39.03 28.01
N SER A 461 17.20 39.81 28.00
CA SER A 461 17.96 40.20 26.80
C SER A 461 18.78 39.11 26.13
N GLU A 462 19.03 37.96 26.77
CA GLU A 462 19.78 36.83 26.18
C GLU A 462 18.88 35.81 25.46
N LEU A 463 17.56 35.88 25.68
CA LEU A 463 16.59 34.98 25.07
C LEU A 463 16.30 35.38 23.63
N LEU A 464 16.35 34.42 22.69
CA LEU A 464 16.12 34.71 21.27
C LEU A 464 14.73 35.31 21.02
N ILE A 465 13.71 34.95 21.79
CA ILE A 465 12.34 35.51 21.64
C ILE A 465 12.22 37.02 21.91
N ASN A 466 13.26 37.64 22.48
CA ASN A 466 13.35 39.08 22.72
C ASN A 466 14.33 39.79 21.76
N ASP A 467 15.07 39.05 20.93
CA ASP A 467 15.83 39.58 19.81
C ASP A 467 14.89 39.87 18.63
N GLY A 468 14.97 41.08 18.06
CA GLY A 468 14.12 41.52 16.95
C GLY A 468 14.15 40.59 15.73
N LYS A 469 15.26 39.86 15.50
CA LYS A 469 15.40 38.85 14.44
C LYS A 469 14.38 37.71 14.57
N TYR A 470 13.95 37.37 15.79
CA TYR A 470 13.03 36.26 16.07
C TYR A 470 11.66 36.70 16.60
N SER A 471 11.30 37.98 16.38
CA SER A 471 10.00 38.55 16.74
C SER A 471 8.78 37.75 16.22
N TRP A 472 8.94 37.06 15.08
CA TRP A 472 7.95 36.15 14.49
C TRP A 472 7.52 34.98 15.39
N LEU A 473 8.33 34.59 16.39
CA LEU A 473 7.94 33.58 17.39
C LEU A 473 6.65 33.96 18.13
N ARG A 474 6.35 35.26 18.26
CA ARG A 474 5.14 35.76 18.92
C ARG A 474 3.88 35.54 18.09
N ASN A 475 3.98 35.36 16.76
CA ASN A 475 2.85 35.05 15.88
C ASN A 475 2.23 33.67 16.25
N LEU A 476 3.08 32.73 16.66
CA LEU A 476 2.69 31.41 17.18
C LEU A 476 2.10 31.46 18.60
N GLY A 477 2.00 32.65 19.20
CA GLY A 477 1.50 32.86 20.56
C GLY A 477 2.47 32.41 21.66
N LEU A 478 3.77 32.29 21.34
CA LEU A 478 4.85 32.02 22.30
C LEU A 478 5.23 33.31 23.07
N GLN A 479 5.70 33.12 24.29
CA GLN A 479 6.10 34.17 25.23
C GLN A 479 7.46 33.84 25.87
N GLU A 480 8.00 34.76 26.67
CA GLU A 480 9.26 34.52 27.41
C GLU A 480 9.15 33.31 28.35
N GLN A 481 8.03 33.19 29.07
CA GLN A 481 7.66 32.05 29.89
C GLN A 481 6.39 31.41 29.33
N ASN A 482 6.41 30.10 29.06
CA ASN A 482 5.27 29.38 28.46
C ASN A 482 4.76 28.28 29.41
N PRO A 483 3.46 28.21 29.72
CA PRO A 483 2.88 27.04 30.38
C PRO A 483 2.93 25.82 29.44
N GLY A 484 3.37 24.68 29.96
CA GLY A 484 3.53 23.42 29.20
C GLY A 484 2.34 22.45 29.29
N VAL A 485 1.27 22.79 30.01
CA VAL A 485 0.03 22.00 30.08
C VAL A 485 -1.14 22.76 29.47
N TYR A 486 -1.92 22.08 28.64
CA TYR A 486 -3.15 22.59 28.06
C TYR A 486 -4.25 21.52 28.15
N ASP A 487 -5.36 21.86 28.81
CA ASP A 487 -6.52 20.96 28.95
C ASP A 487 -7.85 21.65 28.57
N GLY A 488 -7.75 22.62 27.66
CA GLY A 488 -8.72 23.71 27.48
C GLY A 488 -8.42 24.94 28.34
N THR A 489 -7.52 24.81 29.33
CA THR A 489 -6.88 25.94 30.01
C THR A 489 -5.37 25.76 29.98
N TRP A 490 -4.62 26.85 29.79
CA TRP A 490 -3.15 26.84 29.86
C TRP A 490 -2.70 27.00 31.31
N HIS A 491 -1.96 26.02 31.82
CA HIS A 491 -1.39 26.03 33.18
C HIS A 491 -0.13 25.17 33.25
N ALA A 492 0.54 25.15 34.39
CA ALA A 492 1.65 24.25 34.71
C ALA A 492 2.08 24.45 36.18
N ASN A 493 2.37 23.38 36.91
CA ASN A 493 2.87 23.43 38.29
C ASN A 493 4.20 22.67 38.50
N GLY A 494 4.85 22.24 37.42
CA GLY A 494 6.16 21.59 37.43
C GLY A 494 7.35 22.56 37.34
N PRO A 495 8.58 22.03 37.17
CA PRO A 495 9.79 22.84 37.06
C PRO A 495 9.80 23.70 35.79
N THR A 496 10.55 24.80 35.81
CA THR A 496 10.83 25.58 34.60
C THR A 496 12.10 25.07 33.92
N VAL A 497 11.99 24.78 32.63
CA VAL A 497 13.08 24.40 31.72
C VAL A 497 13.28 25.48 30.66
N THR A 498 14.40 25.40 29.92
CA THR A 498 14.73 26.35 28.85
C THR A 498 14.97 25.57 27.56
N SER A 499 14.34 25.99 26.47
CA SER A 499 14.63 25.45 25.13
C SER A 499 15.82 26.20 24.53
N PHE A 500 16.67 25.51 23.76
CA PHE A 500 17.92 26.04 23.22
C PHE A 500 18.00 25.83 21.71
N CYS A 501 18.61 26.78 21.00
CA CYS A 501 18.84 26.68 19.57
C CYS A 501 20.15 25.91 19.29
N PRO A 502 20.11 24.72 18.66
CA PRO A 502 21.31 23.88 18.47
C PRO A 502 22.31 24.47 17.48
N SER A 503 21.92 25.47 16.66
CA SER A 503 22.81 26.12 15.69
C SER A 503 23.76 27.15 16.29
N ASN A 504 23.53 27.57 17.54
CA ASN A 504 24.31 28.61 18.21
C ASN A 504 24.42 28.48 19.75
N GLY A 505 23.68 27.55 20.36
CA GLY A 505 23.70 27.30 21.81
C GLY A 505 22.95 28.33 22.67
N LYS A 506 22.23 29.29 22.06
CA LYS A 506 21.49 30.32 22.80
C LYS A 506 20.11 29.83 23.28
N PRO A 507 19.63 30.29 24.45
CA PRO A 507 18.29 29.99 24.93
C PRO A 507 17.22 30.69 24.06
N ILE A 508 16.16 29.97 23.70
CA ILE A 508 15.05 30.50 22.89
C ILE A 508 14.02 31.19 23.78
N ALA A 509 13.43 30.42 24.70
CA ALA A 509 12.44 30.84 25.69
C ALA A 509 12.35 29.80 26.82
N HIS A 510 11.64 30.14 27.89
CA HIS A 510 11.39 29.28 29.05
C HIS A 510 10.02 28.59 28.99
N ILE A 511 9.93 27.42 29.62
CA ILE A 511 8.74 26.56 29.64
C ILE A 511 8.55 26.04 31.06
N GLN A 512 7.36 26.21 31.63
CA GLN A 512 6.98 25.56 32.88
C GLN A 512 6.35 24.20 32.56
N GLU A 513 6.99 23.11 32.98
CA GLU A 513 6.51 21.75 32.71
C GLU A 513 5.29 21.39 33.58
N GLY A 514 4.54 20.36 33.16
CA GLY A 514 3.47 19.79 33.97
C GLY A 514 4.00 18.95 35.14
N SER A 515 3.38 19.09 36.30
CA SER A 515 3.53 18.19 37.42
C SER A 515 2.77 16.86 37.19
N VAL A 516 3.03 15.86 38.03
CA VAL A 516 2.27 14.59 38.02
C VAL A 516 0.79 14.82 38.36
N GLU A 517 0.46 15.87 39.12
CA GLU A 517 -0.92 16.21 39.44
C GLU A 517 -1.63 16.87 38.25
N ASP A 518 -0.95 17.78 37.54
CA ASP A 518 -1.47 18.36 36.30
C ASP A 518 -1.81 17.25 35.29
N TYR A 519 -0.93 16.25 35.15
CA TYR A 519 -1.19 15.05 34.33
C TYR A 519 -2.46 14.27 34.76
N ARG A 520 -2.74 14.12 36.06
CA ARG A 520 -3.96 13.42 36.52
C ARG A 520 -5.22 14.20 36.14
N GLN A 521 -5.22 15.51 36.37
CA GLN A 521 -6.34 16.40 36.06
C GLN A 521 -6.62 16.44 34.56
N VAL A 522 -5.56 16.53 33.77
CA VAL A 522 -5.55 16.41 32.32
C VAL A 522 -6.22 15.12 31.85
N VAL A 523 -5.79 13.95 32.34
CA VAL A 523 -6.33 12.65 31.93
C VAL A 523 -7.82 12.54 32.29
N GLN A 524 -8.23 13.08 33.44
CA GLN A 524 -9.63 13.14 33.83
C GLN A 524 -10.45 14.03 32.87
N LYS A 525 -9.99 15.27 32.60
CA LYS A 525 -10.66 16.17 31.65
C LYS A 525 -10.75 15.57 30.24
N ALA A 526 -9.70 14.91 29.76
CA ALA A 526 -9.66 14.28 28.45
C ALA A 526 -10.65 13.09 28.34
N HIS A 527 -10.81 12.32 29.43
CA HIS A 527 -11.80 11.26 29.50
C HIS A 527 -13.25 11.79 29.55
N GLU A 528 -13.51 12.90 30.24
CA GLU A 528 -14.82 13.56 30.23
C GLU A 528 -15.14 14.17 28.86
N ALA A 529 -14.17 14.84 28.22
CA ALA A 529 -14.27 15.32 26.84
C ALA A 529 -14.64 14.21 25.85
N TRP A 530 -14.05 13.02 26.01
CA TRP A 530 -14.30 11.87 25.13
C TRP A 530 -15.77 11.42 25.11
N LYS A 531 -16.48 11.53 26.24
CA LYS A 531 -17.91 11.18 26.33
C LYS A 531 -18.77 12.00 25.36
N THR A 532 -18.38 13.25 25.09
CA THR A 532 -19.05 14.11 24.10
C THR A 532 -18.49 13.83 22.71
N TRP A 533 -17.17 13.78 22.56
CA TRP A 533 -16.51 13.66 21.25
C TRP A 533 -16.85 12.37 20.49
N ARG A 534 -17.02 11.25 21.19
CA ARG A 534 -17.37 9.96 20.57
C ARG A 534 -18.74 9.96 19.88
N GLU A 535 -19.67 10.79 20.36
CA GLU A 535 -21.04 10.91 19.84
C GLU A 535 -21.10 11.84 18.60
N VAL A 536 -20.06 12.65 18.37
CA VAL A 536 -19.93 13.48 17.16
C VAL A 536 -19.72 12.57 15.94
N PRO A 537 -20.60 12.61 14.90
CA PRO A 537 -20.46 11.74 13.73
C PRO A 537 -19.11 11.88 13.02
N GLY A 538 -18.55 10.76 12.54
CA GLY A 538 -17.25 10.71 11.84
C GLY A 538 -16.99 11.86 10.85
N PRO A 539 -17.91 12.12 9.89
CA PRO A 539 -17.74 13.21 8.93
C PRO A 539 -17.73 14.63 9.54
N LYS A 540 -18.36 14.84 10.71
CA LYS A 540 -18.27 16.10 11.46
C LYS A 540 -16.93 16.22 12.21
N ARG A 541 -16.40 15.11 12.74
CA ARG A 541 -15.03 15.07 13.29
C ARG A 541 -14.00 15.38 12.21
N GLY A 542 -14.21 14.88 10.99
CA GLY A 542 -13.43 15.21 9.80
C GLY A 542 -13.40 16.72 9.50
N GLU A 543 -14.54 17.42 9.61
CA GLU A 543 -14.58 18.88 9.40
C GLU A 543 -13.73 19.66 10.42
N VAL A 544 -13.70 19.25 11.68
CA VAL A 544 -12.78 19.86 12.68
C VAL A 544 -11.32 19.63 12.29
N VAL A 545 -10.97 18.41 11.84
CA VAL A 545 -9.61 18.08 11.37
C VAL A 545 -9.23 18.85 10.09
N ARG A 546 -10.19 19.13 9.19
CA ARG A 546 -10.00 20.01 8.03
C ARG A 546 -9.62 21.43 8.45
N GLN A 547 -10.28 21.96 9.48
CA GLN A 547 -10.01 23.30 10.00
C GLN A 547 -8.66 23.37 10.72
N ILE A 548 -8.23 22.30 11.40
CA ILE A 548 -6.86 22.16 11.93
C ILE A 548 -5.85 22.23 10.79
N GLY A 549 -6.06 21.47 9.70
CA GLY A 549 -5.22 21.53 8.49
C GLY A 549 -5.14 22.94 7.90
N GLN A 550 -6.24 23.69 7.86
CA GLN A 550 -6.22 25.09 7.43
C GLN A 550 -5.45 26.00 8.39
N ALA A 551 -5.68 25.89 9.70
CA ALA A 551 -4.98 26.71 10.69
C ALA A 551 -3.46 26.43 10.71
N LEU A 552 -3.03 25.21 10.37
CA LEU A 552 -1.63 24.86 10.13
C LEU A 552 -1.09 25.52 8.86
N ARG A 553 -1.83 25.51 7.73
CA ARG A 553 -1.46 26.27 6.50
C ARG A 553 -1.25 27.75 6.78
N ASP A 554 -2.15 28.35 7.56
CA ASP A 554 -2.10 29.77 7.89
C ASP A 554 -0.89 30.14 8.79
N ASN A 555 -0.25 29.14 9.43
CA ASN A 555 0.93 29.30 10.29
C ASN A 555 2.17 28.55 9.74
N LEU A 556 2.13 28.10 8.48
CA LEU A 556 3.08 27.15 7.88
C LEU A 556 4.55 27.61 7.95
N ASP A 557 4.80 28.87 7.59
CA ASP A 557 6.13 29.47 7.54
C ASP A 557 6.72 29.63 8.95
N ASP A 558 6.03 30.34 9.85
CA ASP A 558 6.51 30.58 11.22
C ASP A 558 6.70 29.28 12.00
N LEU A 559 5.81 28.30 11.86
CA LEU A 559 5.97 27.00 12.51
C LEU A 559 7.14 26.21 11.91
N GLY A 560 7.33 26.25 10.58
CA GLY A 560 8.50 25.64 9.93
C GLY A 560 9.82 26.26 10.38
N ARG A 561 9.87 27.59 10.53
CA ARG A 561 11.02 28.31 11.12
C ARG A 561 11.26 27.92 12.58
N LEU A 562 10.21 27.74 13.39
CA LEU A 562 10.35 27.28 14.77
C LEU A 562 10.95 25.87 14.84
N VAL A 563 10.48 24.94 14.01
CA VAL A 563 11.05 23.58 13.92
C VAL A 563 12.54 23.66 13.54
N SER A 564 12.93 24.51 12.60
CA SER A 564 14.35 24.71 12.26
C SER A 564 15.17 25.35 13.39
N LEU A 565 14.61 26.32 14.10
CA LEU A 565 15.26 27.02 15.21
C LEU A 565 15.48 26.11 16.43
N GLU A 566 14.52 25.25 16.76
CA GLU A 566 14.51 24.41 17.96
C GLU A 566 15.11 23.01 17.70
N VAL A 567 14.89 22.41 16.52
CA VAL A 567 15.41 21.06 16.18
C VAL A 567 16.79 21.12 15.54
N GLY A 568 17.05 22.13 14.70
CA GLY A 568 18.28 22.25 13.89
C GLY A 568 18.18 21.69 12.46
N LYS A 569 17.01 21.23 12.01
CA LYS A 569 16.79 20.83 10.61
C LYS A 569 16.64 22.04 9.70
N ILE A 570 17.03 21.94 8.43
CA ILE A 570 16.98 23.07 7.49
C ILE A 570 15.54 23.57 7.26
N TYR A 571 15.37 24.86 7.02
CA TYR A 571 14.05 25.52 6.86
C TYR A 571 13.09 24.79 5.89
N PRO A 572 13.53 24.32 4.70
CA PRO A 572 12.66 23.54 3.82
C PRO A 572 12.14 22.22 4.43
N GLU A 573 12.93 21.55 5.28
CA GLU A 573 12.48 20.35 6.00
C GLU A 573 11.53 20.70 7.16
N GLY A 574 11.72 21.86 7.82
CA GLY A 574 10.81 22.36 8.85
C GLY A 574 9.42 22.70 8.28
N VAL A 575 9.39 23.41 7.14
CA VAL A 575 8.14 23.68 6.40
C VAL A 575 7.51 22.39 5.87
N GLY A 576 8.33 21.50 5.29
CA GLY A 576 7.86 20.19 4.81
C GLY A 576 7.22 19.34 5.90
N GLU A 577 7.76 19.35 7.12
CA GLU A 577 7.18 18.62 8.25
C GLU A 577 5.80 19.16 8.68
N VAL A 578 5.61 20.49 8.64
CA VAL A 578 4.29 21.07 8.91
C VAL A 578 3.33 20.76 7.77
N GLN A 579 3.81 20.71 6.53
CA GLN A 579 3.03 20.31 5.36
C GLN A 579 2.56 18.84 5.43
N GLU A 580 3.38 17.91 5.94
CA GLU A 580 2.97 16.53 6.23
C GLU A 580 1.76 16.47 7.19
N TYR A 581 1.70 17.35 8.19
CA TYR A 581 0.54 17.43 9.08
C TYR A 581 -0.68 18.08 8.37
N VAL A 582 -0.47 19.09 7.54
CA VAL A 582 -1.53 19.67 6.70
C VAL A 582 -2.15 18.61 5.77
N ASP A 583 -1.33 17.76 5.15
CA ASP A 583 -1.79 16.78 4.16
C ASP A 583 -2.43 15.55 4.80
N ILE A 584 -1.98 15.09 5.98
CA ILE A 584 -2.70 14.04 6.72
C ILE A 584 -4.05 14.54 7.25
N CYS A 585 -4.18 15.83 7.58
CA CYS A 585 -5.48 16.41 7.91
C CYS A 585 -6.46 16.25 6.74
N ASP A 586 -6.07 16.61 5.52
CA ASP A 586 -6.91 16.44 4.33
C ASP A 586 -7.22 14.96 4.02
N TYR A 587 -6.24 14.05 4.15
CA TYR A 587 -6.47 12.61 4.04
C TYR A 587 -7.48 12.11 5.08
N ALA A 588 -7.34 12.54 6.33
CA ALA A 588 -8.24 12.19 7.42
C ALA A 588 -9.68 12.69 7.19
N VAL A 589 -9.89 13.82 6.49
CA VAL A 589 -11.23 14.26 6.06
C VAL A 589 -11.89 13.22 5.14
N GLY A 590 -11.15 12.71 4.16
CA GLY A 590 -11.62 11.63 3.29
C GLY A 590 -11.93 10.36 4.09
N LEU A 591 -10.95 9.92 4.90
CA LEU A 591 -11.07 8.73 5.75
C LEU A 591 -12.26 8.81 6.73
N SER A 592 -12.61 9.98 7.25
CA SER A 592 -13.73 10.18 8.18
C SER A 592 -15.10 9.75 7.64
N ARG A 593 -15.21 9.57 6.31
CA ARG A 593 -16.38 9.09 5.57
C ARG A 593 -16.27 7.61 5.15
N MET A 594 -15.13 6.97 5.45
CA MET A 594 -14.76 5.61 5.03
C MET A 594 -14.45 4.68 6.21
N LEU A 595 -14.36 5.20 7.44
CA LEU A 595 -14.29 4.40 8.67
C LEU A 595 -15.50 3.46 8.76
N GLY A 596 -15.26 2.15 8.72
CA GLY A 596 -16.32 1.15 8.74
C GLY A 596 -15.78 -0.28 8.74
N GLY A 597 -16.67 -1.23 9.01
CA GLY A 597 -16.41 -2.67 8.91
C GLY A 597 -17.27 -3.33 7.85
N SER A 598 -17.09 -4.63 7.66
CA SER A 598 -17.84 -5.42 6.68
C SER A 598 -19.17 -5.93 7.22
N ILE A 599 -20.25 -5.83 6.44
CA ILE A 599 -21.45 -6.66 6.62
C ILE A 599 -21.18 -8.00 5.95
N MET A 600 -21.39 -9.09 6.68
CA MET A 600 -21.09 -10.45 6.23
C MET A 600 -22.39 -11.28 6.19
N PRO A 601 -22.54 -12.21 5.23
CA PRO A 601 -23.66 -13.14 5.27
C PRO A 601 -23.52 -14.04 6.51
N SER A 602 -24.56 -14.12 7.34
CA SER A 602 -24.61 -15.11 8.41
C SER A 602 -24.97 -16.48 7.81
N GLU A 603 -24.36 -17.54 8.33
CA GLU A 603 -24.79 -18.93 8.10
C GLU A 603 -26.19 -19.24 8.67
N ARG A 604 -26.70 -18.38 9.57
CA ARG A 604 -27.92 -18.60 10.34
C ARG A 604 -29.09 -17.84 9.72
N PRO A 605 -30.20 -18.51 9.35
CA PRO A 605 -31.42 -17.82 8.90
C PRO A 605 -31.88 -16.77 9.90
N GLY A 606 -32.39 -15.64 9.41
CA GLY A 606 -32.89 -14.56 10.27
C GLY A 606 -31.84 -13.86 11.15
N HIS A 607 -30.54 -14.04 10.86
CA HIS A 607 -29.45 -13.36 11.56
C HIS A 607 -28.66 -12.43 10.63
N ALA A 608 -28.26 -11.27 11.14
CA ALA A 608 -27.28 -10.40 10.51
C ALA A 608 -25.91 -10.58 11.18
N LEU A 609 -24.84 -10.61 10.40
CA LEU A 609 -23.46 -10.64 10.89
C LEU A 609 -22.74 -9.39 10.38
N MET A 610 -22.12 -8.62 11.26
CA MET A 610 -21.40 -7.41 10.88
C MET A 610 -20.16 -7.16 11.74
N GLU A 611 -19.12 -6.61 11.13
CA GLU A 611 -17.98 -6.04 11.82
C GLU A 611 -18.25 -4.55 12.10
N GLN A 612 -18.11 -4.14 13.36
CA GLN A 612 -18.27 -2.77 13.81
C GLN A 612 -16.96 -2.24 14.41
N TRP A 613 -16.67 -0.96 14.16
CA TRP A 613 -15.48 -0.29 14.68
C TRP A 613 -15.88 0.90 15.56
N ASN A 614 -15.37 0.94 16.78
CA ASN A 614 -15.66 1.98 17.76
C ASN A 614 -14.37 2.62 18.29
N PRO A 615 -14.39 3.87 18.80
CA PRO A 615 -13.22 4.50 19.40
C PRO A 615 -12.65 3.69 20.57
N LEU A 616 -11.36 3.85 20.86
CA LEU A 616 -10.71 3.29 22.05
C LEU A 616 -10.97 4.14 23.30
N GLY A 617 -11.05 5.47 23.16
CA GLY A 617 -11.14 6.40 24.29
C GLY A 617 -10.08 7.49 24.20
N LEU A 618 -9.04 7.36 25.02
CA LEU A 618 -7.89 8.25 25.09
C LEU A 618 -6.65 7.59 24.47
N VAL A 619 -6.03 8.25 23.50
CA VAL A 619 -4.83 7.78 22.77
C VAL A 619 -3.59 8.55 23.23
N GLY A 620 -2.69 7.89 23.96
CA GLY A 620 -1.37 8.43 24.30
C GLY A 620 -0.44 8.46 23.09
N ILE A 621 0.01 9.64 22.68
CA ILE A 621 0.94 9.91 21.57
C ILE A 621 2.25 10.41 22.17
N ILE A 622 3.40 9.91 21.71
CA ILE A 622 4.70 10.24 22.31
C ILE A 622 5.68 10.46 21.18
N THR A 623 6.19 11.68 21.02
CA THR A 623 7.06 12.02 19.89
C THR A 623 8.52 12.21 20.31
N ALA A 624 9.41 11.89 19.37
CA ALA A 624 10.83 12.19 19.45
C ALA A 624 11.09 13.66 19.06
N PHE A 625 12.34 14.11 19.24
CA PHE A 625 12.74 15.50 18.97
C PHE A 625 12.89 15.80 17.47
N ASN A 626 13.18 14.78 16.67
CA ASN A 626 13.66 14.94 15.31
C ASN A 626 12.56 15.27 14.30
N PHE A 627 11.31 14.90 14.64
CA PHE A 627 10.09 15.38 14.00
C PHE A 627 9.09 15.74 15.11
N PRO A 628 9.12 16.98 15.64
CA PRO A 628 8.27 17.38 16.75
C PRO A 628 6.83 17.73 16.34
N VAL A 629 6.49 17.71 15.04
CA VAL A 629 5.17 18.05 14.50
C VAL A 629 4.54 16.86 13.76
N ALA A 630 5.22 16.25 12.80
CA ALA A 630 4.57 15.31 11.87
C ALA A 630 4.07 13.99 12.51
N PRO A 631 4.86 13.24 13.31
CA PRO A 631 4.37 12.04 14.02
C PRO A 631 3.21 12.33 14.98
N PHE A 632 3.22 13.50 15.64
CA PHE A 632 2.06 13.93 16.40
C PHE A 632 0.86 14.12 15.47
N GLY A 633 1.05 14.86 14.37
CA GLY A 633 0.01 15.14 13.39
C GLY A 633 -0.62 13.89 12.77
N TRP A 634 0.20 12.91 12.37
CA TRP A 634 -0.25 11.64 11.81
C TRP A 634 -1.13 10.87 12.81
N ASN A 635 -0.68 10.76 14.06
CA ASN A 635 -1.49 10.14 15.12
C ASN A 635 -2.75 10.95 15.44
N HIS A 636 -2.64 12.27 15.53
CA HIS A 636 -3.70 13.17 15.99
C HIS A 636 -4.87 13.22 15.00
N ALA A 637 -4.58 13.48 13.71
CA ALA A 637 -5.59 13.55 12.67
C ALA A 637 -6.40 12.24 12.57
N ILE A 638 -5.71 11.10 12.57
CA ILE A 638 -6.33 9.77 12.52
C ILE A 638 -7.10 9.45 13.81
N ALA A 639 -6.51 9.68 14.99
CA ALA A 639 -7.17 9.42 16.27
C ALA A 639 -8.45 10.26 16.45
N MET A 640 -8.42 11.55 16.05
CA MET A 640 -9.58 12.45 16.08
C MET A 640 -10.71 11.96 15.18
N VAL A 641 -10.45 11.65 13.90
CA VAL A 641 -11.53 11.17 13.01
C VAL A 641 -12.06 9.80 13.46
N CYS A 642 -11.22 8.96 14.05
CA CYS A 642 -11.61 7.72 14.73
C CYS A 642 -12.43 7.92 16.03
N GLY A 643 -12.62 9.17 16.49
CA GLY A 643 -13.48 9.50 17.65
C GLY A 643 -12.81 9.35 19.01
N ASN A 644 -11.47 9.42 19.05
CA ASN A 644 -10.70 9.41 20.29
C ASN A 644 -10.35 10.83 20.74
N CYS A 645 -10.19 11.01 22.05
CA CYS A 645 -9.34 12.08 22.57
C CYS A 645 -7.88 11.62 22.47
N THR A 646 -6.95 12.56 22.43
CA THR A 646 -5.51 12.26 22.43
C THR A 646 -4.82 12.79 23.68
N LEU A 647 -3.62 12.28 23.90
CA LEU A 647 -2.72 12.59 24.99
C LEU A 647 -1.29 12.59 24.38
N TRP A 648 -0.91 13.67 23.67
CA TRP A 648 0.46 13.94 23.18
C TRP A 648 1.51 14.43 24.20
N LYS A 649 2.64 13.71 24.33
CA LYS A 649 3.93 14.26 24.83
C LYS A 649 4.96 14.50 23.71
N GLY A 650 5.46 15.73 23.65
CA GLY A 650 6.65 16.12 22.90
C GLY A 650 7.99 15.68 23.54
N ALA A 651 9.09 15.82 22.80
CA ALA A 651 10.41 15.69 23.40
C ALA A 651 10.71 16.87 24.35
N PRO A 652 11.40 16.67 25.49
CA PRO A 652 11.71 17.75 26.44
C PRO A 652 12.59 18.86 25.85
N SER A 653 13.27 18.58 24.73
CA SER A 653 14.10 19.51 23.98
C SER A 653 13.39 20.19 22.80
N THR A 654 12.13 19.87 22.53
CA THR A 654 11.27 20.55 21.54
C THR A 654 9.92 21.03 22.09
N PRO A 655 9.88 21.66 23.30
CA PRO A 655 8.63 22.02 23.94
C PRO A 655 7.95 23.23 23.27
N LEU A 656 8.69 24.16 22.65
CA LEU A 656 8.06 25.34 22.02
C LEU A 656 7.29 24.94 20.77
N SER A 657 7.83 24.04 19.95
CA SER A 657 7.12 23.40 18.83
C SER A 657 5.84 22.73 19.31
N SER A 658 5.92 22.03 20.46
CA SER A 658 4.77 21.34 21.07
C SER A 658 3.67 22.31 21.53
N ILE A 659 4.08 23.43 22.14
CA ILE A 659 3.19 24.50 22.61
C ILE A 659 2.56 25.24 21.43
N ALA A 660 3.34 25.59 20.40
CA ALA A 660 2.86 26.29 19.21
C ALA A 660 1.78 25.49 18.46
N VAL A 661 2.03 24.20 18.20
CA VAL A 661 1.04 23.30 17.60
C VAL A 661 -0.21 23.20 18.47
N SER A 662 -0.05 23.03 19.79
CA SER A 662 -1.17 22.95 20.72
C SER A 662 -2.01 24.24 20.77
N LYS A 663 -1.40 25.42 20.62
CA LYS A 663 -2.11 26.71 20.49
C LYS A 663 -2.89 26.79 19.18
N ILE A 664 -2.32 26.31 18.06
CA ILE A 664 -3.01 26.29 16.76
C ILE A 664 -4.24 25.37 16.82
N VAL A 665 -4.09 24.15 17.33
CA VAL A 665 -5.18 23.17 17.49
C VAL A 665 -6.24 23.67 18.48
N GLY A 666 -5.81 24.20 19.64
CA GLY A 666 -6.71 24.69 20.69
C GLY A 666 -7.69 25.75 20.20
N ARG A 667 -7.21 26.75 19.43
CA ARG A 667 -8.06 27.77 18.80
C ARG A 667 -9.14 27.20 17.90
N VAL A 668 -8.85 26.11 17.18
CA VAL A 668 -9.84 25.45 16.30
C VAL A 668 -10.88 24.67 17.12
N LEU A 669 -10.46 23.99 18.20
CA LEU A 669 -11.39 23.31 19.11
C LEU A 669 -12.33 24.31 19.80
N GLU A 670 -11.77 25.40 20.33
CA GLU A 670 -12.50 26.51 20.95
C GLU A 670 -13.51 27.14 19.97
N ALA A 671 -13.12 27.36 18.71
CA ALA A 671 -14.00 27.93 17.67
C ALA A 671 -15.14 27.01 17.20
N ASN A 672 -15.13 25.72 17.58
CA ASN A 672 -16.18 24.74 17.24
C ASN A 672 -16.99 24.30 18.47
N ASP A 673 -16.89 25.00 19.61
CA ASP A 673 -17.48 24.61 20.91
C ASP A 673 -17.08 23.18 21.35
N MET A 674 -15.91 22.70 20.92
CA MET A 674 -15.42 21.36 21.24
C MET A 674 -14.60 21.37 22.53
N PRO A 675 -14.74 20.35 23.41
CA PRO A 675 -13.93 20.25 24.62
C PRO A 675 -12.43 20.20 24.27
N ALA A 676 -11.67 21.21 24.69
CA ALA A 676 -10.28 21.37 24.28
C ALA A 676 -9.28 20.40 24.96
N ALA A 677 -9.72 19.60 25.94
CA ALA A 677 -8.92 18.54 26.59
C ALA A 677 -8.64 17.31 25.69
N VAL A 678 -8.56 17.49 24.37
CA VAL A 678 -8.42 16.43 23.36
C VAL A 678 -6.94 16.13 23.04
N CYS A 679 -5.94 16.72 23.73
CA CYS A 679 -4.49 16.51 23.50
C CYS A 679 -3.57 16.89 24.71
N THR A 680 -2.58 16.06 25.18
CA THR A 680 -1.69 16.30 26.40
C THR A 680 -0.64 15.20 26.81
N ASN A 681 0.40 15.42 27.65
CA ASN A 681 1.60 14.52 27.78
C ASN A 681 1.53 13.03 28.35
N VAL A 682 2.27 12.00 27.78
CA VAL A 682 3.47 11.24 28.35
C VAL A 682 3.85 9.83 27.74
N GLY A 683 5.17 9.50 27.70
CA GLY A 683 5.77 8.17 27.41
C GLY A 683 7.08 7.86 28.21
N GLN A 684 7.93 6.85 27.93
CA GLN A 684 8.08 6.00 26.72
C GLN A 684 8.46 4.48 26.94
N LYS A 685 8.86 4.00 28.14
CA LYS A 685 8.95 2.55 28.56
C LYS A 685 7.64 1.72 28.39
N VAL A 686 6.63 2.42 27.92
CA VAL A 686 5.30 2.08 27.44
C VAL A 686 5.19 0.70 26.79
N GLY A 687 6.11 0.27 25.91
CA GLY A 687 5.96 -0.99 25.17
C GLY A 687 5.68 -2.23 26.05
N VAL A 688 6.37 -2.33 27.19
CA VAL A 688 6.19 -3.37 28.21
C VAL A 688 5.12 -2.94 29.23
N MET A 689 5.22 -1.72 29.78
CA MET A 689 4.29 -1.24 30.82
C MET A 689 2.82 -1.14 30.36
N VAL A 690 2.57 -1.00 29.06
CA VAL A 690 1.24 -1.06 28.45
C VAL A 690 0.78 -2.51 28.28
N GLN A 691 1.70 -3.44 27.99
CA GLN A 691 1.39 -4.86 27.90
C GLN A 691 1.02 -5.46 29.26
N GLU A 692 1.73 -5.06 30.32
CA GLU A 692 1.46 -5.45 31.71
C GLU A 692 0.03 -5.10 32.16
N ARG A 693 -0.57 -4.05 31.57
CA ARG A 693 -1.96 -3.63 31.80
C ARG A 693 -2.90 -3.92 30.63
N PHE A 694 -2.52 -4.83 29.71
CA PHE A 694 -3.29 -5.25 28.52
C PHE A 694 -3.80 -4.11 27.62
N GLY A 695 -3.10 -2.97 27.59
CA GLY A 695 -3.44 -1.86 26.70
C GLY A 695 -2.99 -2.10 25.26
N LYS A 696 -3.61 -1.39 24.30
CA LYS A 696 -3.07 -1.25 22.94
C LYS A 696 -1.88 -0.28 22.93
N LYS A 697 -0.94 -0.54 22.02
CA LYS A 697 0.25 0.26 21.76
C LYS A 697 0.49 0.33 20.25
N ILE A 698 0.97 1.48 19.78
CA ILE A 698 1.58 1.67 18.45
C ILE A 698 3.03 2.01 18.78
N LEU A 699 3.99 1.34 18.15
CA LEU A 699 5.41 1.49 18.43
C LEU A 699 6.16 1.76 17.12
N GLU A 700 6.62 3.00 16.98
CA GLU A 700 7.57 3.42 15.95
C GLU A 700 8.91 3.71 16.64
N LEU A 701 9.92 2.86 16.38
CA LEU A 701 11.20 2.87 17.09
C LEU A 701 12.38 3.08 16.11
N GLY A 702 13.57 2.59 16.49
CA GLY A 702 14.83 2.86 15.77
C GLY A 702 14.93 2.23 14.38
N GLY A 703 15.85 2.77 13.57
CA GLY A 703 16.10 2.35 12.19
C GLY A 703 17.59 2.26 11.84
N ASN A 704 18.03 1.10 11.37
CA ASN A 704 19.39 0.89 10.84
C ASN A 704 19.36 0.57 9.34
N ASN A 705 18.88 1.56 8.59
CA ASN A 705 18.37 1.40 7.25
C ASN A 705 19.49 1.24 6.22
N ALA A 706 19.28 0.33 5.27
CA ALA A 706 20.24 0.04 4.21
C ALA A 706 19.76 0.49 2.82
N ILE A 707 20.71 0.97 2.02
CA ILE A 707 20.58 1.08 0.57
C ILE A 707 21.46 0.00 -0.06
N VAL A 708 20.86 -0.92 -0.81
CA VAL A 708 21.54 -1.93 -1.64
C VAL A 708 21.73 -1.37 -3.05
N VAL A 709 22.94 -1.51 -3.60
CA VAL A 709 23.31 -1.04 -4.94
C VAL A 709 23.82 -2.22 -5.75
N ALA A 710 23.01 -2.69 -6.69
CA ALA A 710 23.35 -3.78 -7.59
C ALA A 710 24.34 -3.34 -8.70
N ALA A 711 24.95 -4.31 -9.38
CA ALA A 711 25.91 -4.08 -10.46
C ALA A 711 25.36 -3.24 -11.63
N ASP A 712 24.04 -3.32 -11.87
CA ASP A 712 23.30 -2.70 -12.96
C ASP A 712 22.61 -1.37 -12.55
N ALA A 713 22.91 -0.86 -11.36
CA ALA A 713 22.29 0.36 -10.83
C ALA A 713 22.71 1.63 -11.60
N ASP A 714 21.78 2.58 -11.76
CA ASP A 714 22.11 3.94 -12.18
C ASP A 714 22.91 4.65 -11.08
N ILE A 715 24.21 4.79 -11.30
CA ILE A 715 25.15 5.38 -10.36
C ILE A 715 24.91 6.89 -10.15
N ASP A 716 24.34 7.61 -11.13
CA ASP A 716 23.98 9.03 -10.96
C ASP A 716 22.82 9.18 -9.98
N MET A 717 21.82 8.31 -10.12
CA MET A 717 20.66 8.24 -9.23
C MET A 717 21.05 7.77 -7.82
N VAL A 718 21.90 6.73 -7.71
CA VAL A 718 22.44 6.23 -6.43
C VAL A 718 23.18 7.32 -5.66
N VAL A 719 24.13 8.01 -6.29
CA VAL A 719 24.97 9.02 -5.60
C VAL A 719 24.12 10.16 -5.04
N ARG A 720 23.13 10.64 -5.81
CA ARG A 720 22.20 11.70 -5.34
C ARG A 720 21.31 11.19 -4.22
N SER A 721 20.70 10.02 -4.39
CA SER A 721 19.76 9.43 -3.43
C SER A 721 20.42 9.17 -2.08
N THR A 722 21.59 8.51 -2.09
CA THR A 722 22.34 8.17 -0.88
C THR A 722 22.85 9.41 -0.16
N LEU A 723 23.32 10.45 -0.88
CA LEU A 723 23.73 11.71 -0.26
C LEU A 723 22.59 12.31 0.58
N PHE A 724 21.41 12.53 -0.02
CA PHE A 724 20.27 13.12 0.70
C PHE A 724 19.75 12.21 1.83
N ALA A 725 19.80 10.90 1.65
CA ALA A 725 19.31 9.93 2.64
C ALA A 725 20.22 9.80 3.87
N ALA A 726 21.54 9.97 3.71
CA ALA A 726 22.52 9.86 4.80
C ALA A 726 22.80 11.21 5.48
N VAL A 727 22.78 12.31 4.71
CA VAL A 727 23.18 13.65 5.17
C VAL A 727 21.96 14.52 5.57
N GLY A 728 20.78 14.25 5.02
CA GLY A 728 19.53 14.99 5.33
C GLY A 728 19.20 14.98 6.83
N THR A 729 18.68 16.09 7.34
CA THR A 729 18.44 16.31 8.78
C THR A 729 19.67 16.02 9.68
N ALA A 730 20.89 16.18 9.15
CA ALA A 730 22.14 15.78 9.78
C ALA A 730 22.17 14.31 10.25
N GLY A 731 21.54 13.40 9.48
CA GLY A 731 21.48 11.96 9.79
C GLY A 731 20.49 11.59 10.90
N GLN A 732 19.71 12.55 11.41
CA GLN A 732 18.79 12.40 12.54
C GLN A 732 17.35 12.05 12.12
N ARG A 733 17.13 11.46 10.93
CA ARG A 733 15.85 10.80 10.61
C ARG A 733 15.87 9.37 11.17
N CYS A 734 14.71 8.84 11.54
CA CYS A 734 14.57 7.39 11.76
C CYS A 734 14.82 6.61 10.45
N THR A 735 14.49 7.22 9.29
CA THR A 735 14.69 6.69 7.93
C THR A 735 16.02 7.09 7.27
N THR A 736 17.00 7.60 8.04
CA THR A 736 18.35 7.92 7.53
C THR A 736 19.01 6.66 6.96
N ALA A 737 19.61 6.74 5.77
CA ALA A 737 20.46 5.65 5.26
C ALA A 737 21.75 5.60 6.10
N ARG A 738 21.93 4.51 6.86
CA ARG A 738 23.12 4.29 7.72
C ARG A 738 24.08 3.26 7.12
N ARG A 739 23.56 2.36 6.31
CA ARG A 739 24.31 1.30 5.63
C ARG A 739 24.16 1.44 4.11
N LEU A 740 25.25 1.29 3.37
CA LEU A 740 25.28 1.27 1.91
C LEU A 740 25.97 -0.03 1.46
N ILE A 741 25.18 -0.98 0.98
CA ILE A 741 25.63 -2.31 0.58
C ILE A 741 25.85 -2.29 -0.93
N VAL A 742 27.10 -2.27 -1.40
CA VAL A 742 27.43 -2.00 -2.81
C VAL A 742 28.13 -3.19 -3.46
N HIS A 743 27.65 -3.58 -4.64
CA HIS A 743 28.26 -4.63 -5.44
C HIS A 743 29.69 -4.25 -5.84
N GLU A 744 30.64 -5.19 -5.75
CA GLU A 744 32.07 -4.93 -5.91
C GLU A 744 32.43 -4.18 -7.21
N SER A 745 31.78 -4.51 -8.32
CA SER A 745 32.05 -3.92 -9.64
C SER A 745 31.77 -2.42 -9.74
N VAL A 746 30.96 -1.87 -8.83
CA VAL A 746 30.60 -0.44 -8.80
C VAL A 746 30.98 0.27 -7.50
N HIS A 747 31.42 -0.46 -6.46
CA HIS A 747 31.77 0.07 -5.14
C HIS A 747 32.71 1.28 -5.19
N ASP A 748 33.90 1.13 -5.78
CA ASP A 748 34.94 2.16 -5.72
C ASP A 748 34.50 3.43 -6.48
N LYS A 749 33.74 3.26 -7.58
CA LYS A 749 33.11 4.33 -8.35
C LYS A 749 32.01 5.06 -7.56
N VAL A 750 31.20 4.33 -6.78
CA VAL A 750 30.17 4.90 -5.90
C VAL A 750 30.81 5.70 -4.77
N VAL A 751 31.82 5.12 -4.09
CA VAL A 751 32.51 5.75 -2.96
C VAL A 751 33.19 7.06 -3.35
N GLU A 752 33.98 7.09 -4.42
CA GLU A 752 34.69 8.32 -4.82
C GLU A 752 33.72 9.41 -5.30
N ARG A 753 32.61 9.04 -5.96
CA ARG A 753 31.57 10.00 -6.34
C ARG A 753 30.78 10.53 -5.13
N LEU A 754 30.48 9.69 -4.14
CA LEU A 754 29.85 10.13 -2.89
C LEU A 754 30.78 11.07 -2.13
N LYS A 755 32.06 10.73 -1.98
CA LYS A 755 33.08 11.61 -1.36
C LYS A 755 33.16 12.98 -2.04
N LYS A 756 33.14 13.04 -3.38
CA LYS A 756 33.06 14.30 -4.14
C LYS A 756 31.73 15.04 -3.95
N ALA A 757 30.62 14.33 -3.69
CA ALA A 757 29.32 14.96 -3.41
C ALA A 757 29.25 15.51 -1.96
N TYR A 758 29.81 14.78 -0.99
CA TYR A 758 29.91 15.20 0.41
C TYR A 758 30.71 16.52 0.57
N SER A 759 31.77 16.72 -0.22
CA SER A 759 32.55 17.98 -0.21
C SER A 759 31.83 19.20 -0.77
N GLN A 760 30.63 19.04 -1.34
CA GLN A 760 29.79 20.14 -1.85
C GLN A 760 28.63 20.50 -0.91
N VAL A 761 28.47 19.80 0.23
CA VAL A 761 27.39 20.04 1.19
C VAL A 761 27.60 21.40 1.89
N LYS A 762 26.70 22.36 1.67
CA LYS A 762 26.73 23.68 2.33
C LYS A 762 26.24 23.56 3.78
N ILE A 763 27.18 23.69 4.72
CA ILE A 763 26.95 23.66 6.17
C ILE A 763 26.76 25.09 6.71
N GLY A 764 25.62 25.38 7.34
CA GLY A 764 25.22 26.75 7.72
C GLY A 764 24.16 26.80 8.82
N ASP A 765 23.69 28.01 9.16
CA ASP A 765 22.50 28.14 10.01
C ASP A 765 21.30 27.48 9.28
N PRO A 766 20.51 26.61 9.92
CA PRO A 766 19.36 25.97 9.29
C PRO A 766 18.30 26.94 8.73
N LEU A 767 18.28 28.20 9.22
CA LEU A 767 17.41 29.27 8.72
C LEU A 767 18.02 30.08 7.55
N GLU A 768 19.29 29.86 7.19
CA GLU A 768 19.94 30.54 6.06
C GLU A 768 19.61 29.88 4.72
N GLU A 769 19.36 30.71 3.70
CA GLU A 769 19.01 30.23 2.37
C GLU A 769 20.13 29.40 1.72
N GLY A 770 19.75 28.27 1.13
CA GLY A 770 20.66 27.32 0.49
C GLY A 770 21.50 26.48 1.47
N THR A 771 21.36 26.62 2.79
CA THR A 771 21.94 25.66 3.74
C THR A 771 21.36 24.26 3.47
N LEU A 772 22.22 23.27 3.32
CA LEU A 772 21.82 21.86 3.07
C LEU A 772 22.01 20.97 4.30
N TYR A 773 22.77 21.44 5.30
CA TYR A 773 23.12 20.67 6.49
C TYR A 773 23.26 21.59 7.71
N GLY A 774 22.50 21.26 8.75
CA GLY A 774 22.48 21.94 10.05
C GLY A 774 23.32 21.22 11.12
N PRO A 775 23.17 21.62 12.39
CA PRO A 775 23.80 20.95 13.52
C PRO A 775 23.10 19.62 13.88
N LEU A 776 23.78 18.81 14.70
CA LEU A 776 23.11 17.82 15.54
C LEU A 776 22.22 18.52 16.58
N HIS A 777 21.21 17.83 17.11
CA HIS A 777 20.23 18.46 17.99
C HIS A 777 20.76 18.79 19.40
N SER A 778 21.82 18.13 19.87
CA SER A 778 22.36 18.34 21.22
C SER A 778 23.82 17.92 21.34
N GLU A 779 24.51 18.42 22.37
CA GLU A 779 25.88 18.02 22.68
C GLU A 779 26.01 16.51 22.94
N ALA A 780 25.02 15.88 23.57
CA ALA A 780 25.00 14.43 23.78
C ALA A 780 24.98 13.64 22.45
N ALA A 781 24.42 14.21 21.38
CA ALA A 781 24.50 13.61 20.04
C ALA A 781 25.90 13.79 19.42
N VAL A 782 26.59 14.91 19.71
CA VAL A 782 28.00 15.13 19.31
C VAL A 782 28.93 14.15 20.04
N GLU A 783 28.74 13.95 21.35
CA GLU A 783 29.45 12.93 22.13
C GLU A 783 29.18 11.51 21.59
N GLY A 784 27.92 11.20 21.24
CA GLY A 784 27.55 9.93 20.59
C GLY A 784 28.26 9.72 19.25
N TYR A 785 28.38 10.78 18.44
CA TYR A 785 29.14 10.77 17.20
C TYR A 785 30.64 10.55 17.44
N ASP A 786 31.29 11.28 18.35
CA ASP A 786 32.73 11.13 18.65
C ASP A 786 33.07 9.72 19.17
N ASN A 787 32.18 9.15 20.00
CA ASN A 787 32.30 7.78 20.49
C ASN A 787 32.23 6.79 19.32
N ALA A 788 31.30 6.97 18.38
CA ALA A 788 31.22 6.15 17.16
C ALA A 788 32.47 6.31 16.27
N ILE A 789 32.97 7.52 16.05
CA ILE A 789 34.23 7.78 15.30
C ILE A 789 35.42 7.07 15.96
N SER A 790 35.46 7.01 17.28
CA SER A 790 36.52 6.31 18.03
C SER A 790 36.37 4.79 17.90
N GLU A 791 35.14 4.27 17.97
CA GLU A 791 34.82 2.85 17.81
C GLU A 791 35.12 2.35 16.38
N ILE A 792 34.77 3.12 15.35
CA ILE A 792 35.11 2.86 13.93
C ILE A 792 36.61 2.62 13.76
N LYS A 793 37.44 3.51 14.32
CA LYS A 793 38.90 3.39 14.27
C LYS A 793 39.39 2.14 15.01
N SER A 794 38.78 1.80 16.15
CA SER A 794 39.14 0.59 16.92
C SER A 794 38.78 -0.71 16.20
N GLN A 795 37.77 -0.68 15.31
CA GLN A 795 37.34 -1.81 14.47
C GLN A 795 38.03 -1.81 13.09
N ASN A 796 39.11 -1.02 12.92
CA ASN A 796 39.89 -0.86 11.68
C ASN A 796 39.09 -0.27 10.48
N GLY A 797 37.98 0.40 10.74
CA GLY A 797 37.21 1.11 9.71
C GLY A 797 37.96 2.32 9.16
N THR A 798 37.95 2.47 7.84
CA THR A 798 38.60 3.59 7.13
C THR A 798 37.61 4.72 6.91
N ILE A 799 37.86 5.88 7.52
CA ILE A 799 37.09 7.11 7.28
C ILE A 799 37.61 7.76 5.99
N VAL A 800 36.81 7.73 4.92
CA VAL A 800 37.17 8.29 3.60
C VAL A 800 36.74 9.73 3.40
N TYR A 801 35.81 10.22 4.23
CA TYR A 801 35.41 11.63 4.34
C TYR A 801 34.85 11.91 5.74
N GLY A 802 35.09 13.12 6.26
CA GLY A 802 34.56 13.59 7.54
C GLY A 802 35.30 13.04 8.77
N GLY A 803 34.55 12.75 9.84
CA GLY A 803 35.05 12.16 11.07
C GLY A 803 35.52 13.14 12.15
N LYS A 804 35.14 14.43 12.07
CA LYS A 804 35.48 15.46 13.07
C LYS A 804 34.27 16.30 13.49
N ARG A 805 34.41 17.02 14.61
CA ARG A 805 33.60 18.20 14.94
C ARG A 805 34.00 19.38 14.04
N ILE A 806 33.09 20.31 13.81
CA ILE A 806 33.36 21.56 13.09
C ILE A 806 33.53 22.68 14.12
N ASP A 807 34.65 23.40 14.06
CA ASP A 807 34.97 24.49 14.98
C ASP A 807 34.14 25.74 14.65
N ARG A 808 32.91 25.77 15.16
CA ARG A 808 31.95 26.87 15.07
C ARG A 808 30.93 26.79 16.23
N PRO A 809 30.21 27.87 16.56
CA PRO A 809 29.09 27.80 17.50
C PRO A 809 28.02 26.79 17.05
N GLY A 810 27.39 26.11 18.02
CA GLY A 810 26.39 25.06 17.79
C GLY A 810 26.99 23.65 17.65
N HIS A 811 26.13 22.64 17.56
CA HIS A 811 26.51 21.23 17.63
C HIS A 811 26.87 20.63 16.26
N TYR A 812 27.82 21.24 15.54
CA TYR A 812 28.17 20.84 14.17
C TYR A 812 29.25 19.75 14.11
N VAL A 813 28.99 18.72 13.30
CA VAL A 813 29.95 17.67 12.95
C VAL A 813 30.05 17.51 11.43
N GLU A 814 31.14 16.94 10.92
CA GLU A 814 31.27 16.62 9.50
C GLU A 814 30.40 15.40 9.14
N PRO A 815 29.60 15.42 8.05
CA PRO A 815 28.96 14.21 7.54
C PRO A 815 30.06 13.21 7.14
N THR A 816 29.94 11.97 7.61
CA THR A 816 31.05 11.00 7.62
C THR A 816 30.76 9.80 6.73
N LEU A 817 31.76 9.39 5.94
CA LEU A 817 31.71 8.23 5.06
C LEU A 817 32.79 7.22 5.46
N VAL A 818 32.41 5.98 5.70
CA VAL A 818 33.26 4.92 6.24
C VAL A 818 33.27 3.71 5.31
N THR A 819 34.45 3.13 5.06
CA THR A 819 34.63 1.90 4.27
C THR A 819 35.47 0.88 5.04
N GLY A 820 35.43 -0.40 4.64
CA GLY A 820 36.36 -1.43 5.12
C GLY A 820 36.00 -2.08 6.46
N LEU A 821 34.83 -1.75 7.02
CA LEU A 821 34.21 -2.55 8.08
C LEU A 821 33.46 -3.74 7.45
N ALA A 822 33.39 -4.87 8.17
CA ALA A 822 32.50 -5.98 7.81
C ALA A 822 31.03 -5.62 8.10
N HIS A 823 30.08 -6.23 7.40
CA HIS A 823 28.65 -5.96 7.56
C HIS A 823 28.16 -6.23 8.99
N ASP A 824 28.65 -7.30 9.60
CA ASP A 824 28.36 -7.76 10.97
C ASP A 824 29.13 -7.01 12.08
N SER A 825 29.96 -6.01 11.74
CA SER A 825 30.72 -5.23 12.72
C SER A 825 29.77 -4.58 13.74
N PRO A 826 30.02 -4.66 15.06
CA PRO A 826 29.09 -4.15 16.08
C PRO A 826 28.66 -2.69 15.90
N ILE A 827 29.55 -1.84 15.36
CA ILE A 827 29.24 -0.42 15.08
C ILE A 827 28.33 -0.22 13.85
N VAL A 828 28.36 -1.16 12.89
CA VAL A 828 27.50 -1.19 11.70
C VAL A 828 26.12 -1.73 12.03
N GLN A 829 26.04 -2.70 12.95
CA GLN A 829 24.79 -3.28 13.45
C GLN A 829 24.02 -2.32 14.39
N ARG A 830 24.69 -1.37 15.03
CA ARG A 830 24.10 -0.43 16.01
C ARG A 830 23.64 0.87 15.36
N GLU A 831 22.39 1.27 15.61
CA GLU A 831 21.93 2.63 15.30
C GLU A 831 22.74 3.66 16.09
N THR A 832 23.46 4.52 15.37
CA THR A 832 24.02 5.78 15.90
C THR A 832 23.30 6.93 15.23
N PHE A 833 22.70 7.82 16.01
CA PHE A 833 21.78 8.85 15.52
C PHE A 833 22.51 10.11 15.03
N ALA A 834 23.44 9.92 14.11
CA ALA A 834 24.36 10.92 13.56
C ALA A 834 24.62 10.63 12.06
N PRO A 835 25.23 11.55 11.28
CA PRO A 835 25.41 11.41 9.84
C PRO A 835 26.68 10.60 9.54
N ILE A 836 26.65 9.32 9.88
CA ILE A 836 27.70 8.34 9.59
C ILE A 836 27.10 7.31 8.62
N LEU A 837 27.71 7.16 7.45
CA LEU A 837 27.35 6.15 6.45
C LEU A 837 28.42 5.07 6.36
N TYR A 838 28.05 3.84 6.70
CA TYR A 838 28.90 2.65 6.55
C TYR A 838 28.72 2.04 5.16
N VAL A 839 29.78 2.01 4.36
CA VAL A 839 29.79 1.36 3.06
C VAL A 839 30.44 -0.01 3.18
N VAL A 840 29.69 -1.04 2.77
CA VAL A 840 30.14 -2.44 2.77
C VAL A 840 30.07 -3.00 1.34
N LYS A 841 31.04 -3.84 1.00
CA LYS A 841 31.21 -4.43 -0.34
C LYS A 841 30.69 -5.86 -0.35
N PHE A 842 29.81 -6.20 -1.28
CA PHE A 842 29.33 -7.57 -1.50
C PHE A 842 29.77 -8.08 -2.88
N THR A 843 29.92 -9.41 -3.01
CA THR A 843 30.47 -10.07 -4.22
C THR A 843 29.58 -11.21 -4.73
N GLY A 844 28.67 -11.70 -3.91
CA GLY A 844 27.66 -12.68 -4.29
C GLY A 844 26.48 -12.08 -5.06
N GLY A 845 25.49 -12.94 -5.33
CA GLY A 845 24.20 -12.52 -5.90
C GLY A 845 23.37 -11.67 -4.92
N ILE A 846 22.24 -11.15 -5.39
CA ILE A 846 21.40 -10.23 -4.61
C ILE A 846 20.93 -10.80 -3.25
N ASP A 847 20.81 -12.12 -3.15
CA ASP A 847 20.45 -12.82 -1.90
C ASP A 847 21.46 -12.59 -0.76
N GLU A 848 22.75 -12.37 -1.06
CA GLU A 848 23.76 -12.00 -0.05
C GLU A 848 23.46 -10.61 0.53
N ALA A 849 23.22 -9.62 -0.34
CA ALA A 849 22.89 -8.27 0.08
C ALA A 849 21.52 -8.18 0.78
N ILE A 850 20.56 -9.06 0.45
CA ILE A 850 19.30 -9.22 1.18
C ILE A 850 19.56 -9.76 2.59
N ALA A 851 20.38 -10.80 2.74
CA ALA A 851 20.75 -11.34 4.04
C ALA A 851 21.37 -10.24 4.93
N TRP A 852 22.31 -9.47 4.40
CA TRP A 852 22.94 -8.36 5.12
C TRP A 852 21.98 -7.19 5.38
N ASN A 853 21.00 -6.92 4.51
CA ASN A 853 19.94 -5.96 4.85
C ASN A 853 19.19 -6.40 6.13
N ASN A 854 18.82 -7.69 6.16
CA ASN A 854 17.90 -8.28 7.13
C ASN A 854 18.56 -8.64 8.49
N GLU A 855 19.88 -8.82 8.54
CA GLU A 855 20.59 -9.32 9.74
C GLU A 855 20.50 -8.41 10.99
N VAL A 856 20.26 -7.10 10.80
CA VAL A 856 20.13 -6.13 11.90
C VAL A 856 18.81 -6.30 12.67
N GLU A 857 18.81 -5.96 13.96
CA GLU A 857 17.60 -6.03 14.79
C GLU A 857 16.46 -5.13 14.31
N GLN A 858 16.78 -3.98 13.69
CA GLN A 858 15.80 -2.99 13.21
C GLN A 858 15.16 -3.39 11.87
N GLY A 859 13.92 -2.95 11.62
CA GLY A 859 13.16 -3.32 10.41
C GLY A 859 12.32 -2.17 9.85
N LEU A 860 12.80 -0.93 9.92
CA LEU A 860 12.03 0.25 9.47
C LEU A 860 11.96 0.34 7.94
N THR A 861 13.06 0.71 7.29
CA THR A 861 13.09 0.96 5.84
C THR A 861 14.36 0.40 5.19
N SER A 862 14.21 -0.01 3.95
CA SER A 862 15.28 -0.52 3.09
C SER A 862 15.09 -0.03 1.66
N SER A 863 16.13 -0.05 0.83
CA SER A 863 16.03 0.31 -0.58
C SER A 863 16.98 -0.50 -1.46
N ILE A 864 16.55 -0.89 -2.65
CA ILE A 864 17.43 -1.44 -3.70
C ILE A 864 17.51 -0.49 -4.90
N PHE A 865 18.70 -0.33 -5.47
CA PHE A 865 18.94 0.32 -6.76
C PHE A 865 19.40 -0.73 -7.77
N THR A 866 18.63 -0.92 -8.84
CA THR A 866 18.83 -1.95 -9.88
C THR A 866 17.92 -1.67 -11.07
N ALA A 867 18.30 -2.15 -12.26
CA ALA A 867 17.45 -2.15 -13.47
C ALA A 867 16.78 -3.53 -13.70
N SER A 868 17.31 -4.59 -13.07
CA SER A 868 16.81 -5.96 -13.15
C SER A 868 15.44 -6.09 -12.50
N LEU A 869 14.44 -6.43 -13.32
CA LEU A 869 13.09 -6.71 -12.87
C LEU A 869 13.01 -7.95 -11.95
N GLU A 870 13.94 -8.90 -12.12
CA GLU A 870 14.07 -10.07 -11.25
C GLU A 870 14.48 -9.65 -9.83
N ASN A 871 15.55 -8.84 -9.71
CA ASN A 871 16.00 -8.30 -8.43
C ASN A 871 14.87 -7.51 -7.72
N VAL A 872 14.08 -6.75 -8.48
CA VAL A 872 12.92 -6.01 -7.94
C VAL A 872 11.86 -6.94 -7.35
N PHE A 873 11.44 -7.99 -8.07
CA PHE A 873 10.45 -8.93 -7.53
C PHE A 873 11.01 -9.85 -6.44
N ARG A 874 12.32 -10.14 -6.45
CA ARG A 874 13.01 -10.86 -5.37
C ARG A 874 13.02 -10.03 -4.09
N TRP A 875 13.40 -8.75 -4.20
CA TRP A 875 13.47 -7.77 -3.10
C TRP A 875 12.11 -7.50 -2.43
N LEU A 876 11.04 -7.47 -3.22
CA LEU A 876 9.65 -7.30 -2.75
C LEU A 876 8.97 -8.63 -2.33
N GLY A 877 9.65 -9.76 -2.53
CA GLY A 877 9.11 -11.10 -2.30
C GLY A 877 9.27 -11.60 -0.86
N PRO A 878 8.76 -12.81 -0.55
CA PRO A 878 8.83 -13.39 0.80
C PRO A 878 10.24 -13.77 1.27
N ALA A 879 11.22 -13.76 0.37
CA ALA A 879 12.64 -13.93 0.66
C ALA A 879 13.45 -12.66 0.31
N GLY A 880 12.77 -11.51 0.28
CA GLY A 880 13.34 -10.19 0.03
C GLY A 880 13.66 -9.45 1.32
N SER A 881 13.44 -8.14 1.33
CA SER A 881 13.66 -7.32 2.52
C SER A 881 12.62 -7.59 3.62
N ASP A 882 13.06 -7.62 4.87
CA ASP A 882 12.21 -7.79 6.06
C ASP A 882 11.78 -6.47 6.74
N CYS A 883 11.99 -5.33 6.06
CA CYS A 883 11.59 -4.02 6.54
C CYS A 883 10.11 -3.71 6.28
N GLY A 884 9.52 -2.80 7.08
CA GLY A 884 8.14 -2.36 6.89
C GLY A 884 7.93 -1.43 5.69
N ILE A 885 8.97 -0.72 5.26
CA ILE A 885 9.03 0.11 4.04
C ILE A 885 10.11 -0.45 3.11
N VAL A 886 9.71 -0.96 1.94
CA VAL A 886 10.60 -1.65 1.00
C VAL A 886 10.66 -0.91 -0.33
N ASN A 887 11.71 -0.12 -0.53
CA ASN A 887 11.83 0.81 -1.66
C ASN A 887 12.67 0.25 -2.83
N VAL A 888 12.41 0.78 -4.03
CA VAL A 888 13.13 0.44 -5.27
C VAL A 888 13.43 1.74 -6.03
N ASN A 889 14.70 1.97 -6.36
CA ASN A 889 15.18 3.15 -7.10
C ASN A 889 14.80 4.52 -6.48
N ILE A 890 14.51 4.53 -5.18
CA ILE A 890 14.25 5.70 -4.32
C ILE A 890 14.87 5.38 -2.95
N PRO A 891 15.47 6.34 -2.22
CA PRO A 891 16.17 6.05 -0.97
C PRO A 891 15.24 5.71 0.20
N THR A 892 15.83 5.34 1.34
CA THR A 892 15.16 4.94 2.58
C THR A 892 14.22 6.01 3.15
N SER A 893 14.48 7.31 2.92
CA SER A 893 13.55 8.38 3.32
C SER A 893 12.32 8.53 2.42
N GLY A 894 12.19 7.74 1.35
CA GLY A 894 11.01 7.77 0.47
C GLY A 894 9.81 7.11 1.13
N ALA A 895 8.88 7.92 1.64
CA ALA A 895 7.57 7.51 2.15
C ALA A 895 6.56 8.64 1.89
N GLU A 896 5.26 8.32 1.87
CA GLU A 896 4.18 9.28 1.63
C GLU A 896 2.90 8.89 2.38
N ILE A 897 2.05 9.88 2.66
CA ILE A 897 0.83 9.74 3.48
C ILE A 897 -0.17 8.68 3.01
N GLY A 898 -0.18 8.33 1.72
CA GLY A 898 -1.05 7.27 1.21
C GLY A 898 -0.72 5.88 1.76
N GLY A 899 0.53 5.64 2.13
CA GLY A 899 1.02 4.37 2.68
C GLY A 899 0.92 4.29 4.20
N ALA A 900 0.87 3.06 4.73
CA ALA A 900 1.10 2.82 6.15
C ALA A 900 2.60 2.96 6.45
N PHE A 901 2.99 4.04 7.13
CA PHE A 901 4.37 4.24 7.58
C PHE A 901 4.65 3.36 8.80
N GLY A 902 5.82 2.74 8.89
CA GLY A 902 6.31 2.07 10.10
C GLY A 902 7.09 0.79 9.82
N GLY A 903 7.60 0.15 10.86
CA GLY A 903 8.60 -0.93 10.72
C GLY A 903 8.32 -2.23 11.47
N GLU A 904 9.07 -3.26 11.09
CA GLU A 904 9.06 -4.60 11.68
C GLU A 904 10.19 -4.81 12.71
N LYS A 905 10.28 -6.02 13.27
CA LYS A 905 11.35 -6.44 14.20
C LYS A 905 11.48 -5.48 15.38
N ALA A 906 12.69 -5.03 15.73
CA ALA A 906 12.92 -4.09 16.83
C ALA A 906 12.38 -2.66 16.56
N THR A 907 11.90 -2.35 15.35
CA THR A 907 11.21 -1.09 15.06
C THR A 907 9.80 -1.06 15.66
N GLY A 908 9.20 -2.22 15.97
CA GLY A 908 8.08 -2.32 16.93
C GLY A 908 6.72 -2.76 16.37
N GLY A 909 6.55 -2.87 15.06
CA GLY A 909 5.32 -3.35 14.41
C GLY A 909 4.15 -2.36 14.41
N GLY A 910 4.38 -1.10 14.83
CA GLY A 910 3.41 -0.03 14.64
C GLY A 910 3.15 0.27 13.16
N ARG A 911 2.03 0.94 12.88
CA ARG A 911 1.86 1.70 11.64
C ARG A 911 1.15 3.03 11.87
N GLU A 912 1.51 4.03 11.09
CA GLU A 912 0.95 5.38 11.12
C GLU A 912 0.44 5.79 9.72
N SER A 913 -0.29 6.92 9.67
CA SER A 913 -0.72 7.57 8.42
C SER A 913 -1.77 6.78 7.60
N GLY A 914 -1.40 6.23 6.44
CA GLY A 914 -2.31 5.74 5.41
C GLY A 914 -2.79 4.30 5.54
N SER A 915 -3.25 3.73 4.41
CA SER A 915 -3.87 2.41 4.34
C SER A 915 -4.98 2.21 5.40
N ASP A 916 -4.95 1.10 6.14
CA ASP A 916 -5.86 0.78 7.24
C ASP A 916 -5.24 0.96 8.64
N ALA A 917 -4.17 1.75 8.77
CA ALA A 917 -3.52 2.06 10.05
C ALA A 917 -4.51 2.58 11.10
N TRP A 918 -5.57 3.26 10.68
CA TRP A 918 -6.71 3.73 11.49
C TRP A 918 -7.34 2.65 12.38
N LYS A 919 -7.30 1.37 11.98
CA LYS A 919 -7.82 0.24 12.77
C LYS A 919 -7.11 0.08 14.11
N GLN A 920 -5.86 0.54 14.23
CA GLN A 920 -5.13 0.51 15.51
C GLN A 920 -5.77 1.45 16.54
N TYR A 921 -6.31 2.59 16.09
CA TYR A 921 -6.96 3.64 16.89
C TYR A 921 -8.43 3.34 17.22
N MET A 922 -8.94 2.15 16.87
CA MET A 922 -10.31 1.71 17.12
C MET A 922 -10.34 0.29 17.69
N ARG A 923 -11.47 -0.12 18.27
CA ARG A 923 -11.76 -1.52 18.65
C ARG A 923 -12.74 -2.13 17.66
N ARG A 924 -12.43 -3.34 17.19
CA ARG A 924 -13.35 -4.18 16.40
C ARG A 924 -14.32 -4.92 17.32
N SER A 925 -15.56 -5.07 16.88
CA SER A 925 -16.53 -6.01 17.44
C SER A 925 -17.24 -6.75 16.31
N THR A 926 -17.28 -8.08 16.39
CA THR A 926 -18.12 -8.91 15.53
C THR A 926 -19.50 -9.02 16.17
N CYS A 927 -20.52 -8.53 15.49
CA CYS A 927 -21.88 -8.42 15.99
C CYS A 927 -22.79 -9.37 15.21
N THR A 928 -23.33 -10.37 15.89
CA THR A 928 -24.40 -11.25 15.37
C THR A 928 -25.72 -10.80 15.97
N ILE A 929 -26.68 -10.43 15.12
CA ILE A 929 -28.00 -9.93 15.53
C ILE A 929 -29.05 -10.91 15.04
N ASN A 930 -29.69 -11.64 15.95
CA ASN A 930 -30.92 -12.37 15.63
C ASN A 930 -32.07 -11.36 15.50
N TYR A 931 -32.71 -11.32 14.33
CA TYR A 931 -33.92 -10.53 14.09
C TYR A 931 -35.14 -11.42 13.78
N SER A 932 -35.00 -12.75 13.90
CA SER A 932 -36.08 -13.71 13.78
C SER A 932 -36.90 -13.80 15.07
N LYS A 933 -38.03 -14.52 14.99
CA LYS A 933 -38.79 -14.98 16.16
C LYS A 933 -38.53 -16.45 16.50
N GLU A 934 -37.52 -17.06 15.87
CA GLU A 934 -37.20 -18.47 16.09
C GLU A 934 -36.52 -18.64 17.44
N LEU A 935 -37.02 -19.59 18.22
CA LEU A 935 -36.46 -19.96 19.51
C LEU A 935 -35.34 -21.00 19.31
N PRO A 936 -34.27 -20.97 20.12
CA PRO A 936 -33.30 -22.05 20.17
C PRO A 936 -33.98 -23.40 20.47
N LEU A 937 -33.40 -24.50 19.99
CA LEU A 937 -33.88 -25.84 20.31
C LEU A 937 -33.90 -26.05 21.83
N ALA A 938 -35.05 -26.51 22.35
CA ALA A 938 -35.25 -26.69 23.78
C ALA A 938 -34.47 -27.86 24.42
N GLN A 939 -33.78 -28.67 23.61
CA GLN A 939 -32.87 -29.76 24.04
C GLN A 939 -33.46 -30.71 25.10
N GLY A 940 -34.76 -31.03 25.00
CA GLY A 940 -35.47 -31.93 25.92
C GLY A 940 -36.06 -31.28 27.17
N ILE A 941 -35.77 -30.00 27.41
CA ILE A 941 -36.38 -29.19 28.48
C ILE A 941 -37.70 -28.63 27.96
N LYS A 942 -38.70 -28.47 28.85
CA LYS A 942 -39.95 -27.76 28.55
C LYS A 942 -39.85 -26.34 29.09
N PHE A 943 -40.06 -25.36 28.23
CA PHE A 943 -40.22 -23.95 28.57
C PHE A 943 -41.70 -23.58 28.37
N GLU A 944 -42.23 -22.69 29.20
CA GLU A 944 -43.64 -22.25 29.19
C GLU A 944 -43.96 -21.26 28.05
#